data_AF-A0A956AY74-F1
#
_entry.id   AF-A0A956AY74-F1
#
_cell.length_a   1.000
_cell.length_b   1.000
_cell.length_c   1.000
_cell.angle_alpha   90.00
_cell.angle_beta   90.00
_cell.angle_gamma   90.00
#
_symmetry.space_group_name_H-M   'P 1'
#
loop_
_entity.id
_entity.type
_entity.pdbx_description
1 polymer ?
#
loop_
_entity_poly.entity_id
_entity_poly.type
_entity_poly.pdbx_seq_one_letter_code
_entity_poly.pdbx_strand_id
1 'polypeptide(L)'
;DGDGQFDDAQGVTFERAVVAEPDQNGQVAVRATVRVTDAAGRTDTATTEVVIDVQNQRPVANAGGPYQTGPVGNGFADVVLDGRASLDPNAPCDAIAVYKWDTDGDGRFGRDDQPDDLEGATVRYNSNRWRVNTVETVSLIVCDELGACSAPAEGIIEIQDEAPPSGEIISPRADADAPCLGAGAVNLVLDVSDPVGDVVTATVTIAGVVVGQTNVDTPNDGSAQRVTIAINPALVPEGRHAINVNLRDGAGAEVDINAGGRLTFDRTAPTVTIGNQLGEGVCYNGNQVPDPTIDVNDNLDNAPDTNTDVAEDGCGRTLRVTATDACGNVGIGERSYLIAQPVAVDINGVEEGELVGEARITWDVVGPDACASAVDASYTRNGGASVPYPEDQLLNQPGVYAMTVRVANCLGVARQQIRNFSINSPPVAVPITAGNPSADPALANAYVAIEGAGLQLDGSESRAPEVGDSIDLYQWDMDGDGNFDAEGPLVDFNTDEDGVFNGTLRVTDSLGAFGERAFRVTVLDVDPIANAGGPYIVDQGSVFRPDGRASQPGSAADRIREYEWDFGDGTPPVRGANLTQPQHTYAANGNYNLRLTVRDEDSEHSVIVRVTVRDVDPIIDAIIPPEDPRELVPVVFSVQARAGADSDPLTRYEWDMDGDGVPEYAGANVTEITHQFDEPGRHVVSVTVRDQDSFSVQGIAIDVRELTLAEIIAWIDDEVAAYLAGPNVNPFAAFALSGTQELLDRAAWGEANDERGVTMMALRGVVSSLVAAQGADANARFGFPLWGLSRQMVRETTRMRGRILDDDNLPRDENHRSMQIGADHLGALTDLFEDPGYRGDLQTNDRVVVINDLMFEAIEAYYWHADTVYQCNEFGDFALPDLNDPRAVRPEANRINSEDLRPALTALRGEFLAYAAKADAPAAAQITAAAESMASILDLQGLLLGPNCEENEVCITDRQALDLEIEGAQLVRDLEVAANSGAWVRQWQSCMVLALKFRIELSIQRVEFACGANSAVAQRARQVQAIGLEFVEDDRDAEALSYYSHPDRQCTLVQVYDQCLVDADVENEPYDGPLQCLNELVCRDVAARYVGGACQPGEEANCAWPAAVGNSMTFAVEMRNASRGPCEPADLTLEVGQIPANWVVDVAPAEGVEPGATGEVEVTVRWPDGTVPADYRLRFTTRQSGDLTLGNEFSMVVRVP
;
A
#
# COMPACT_ATOMS: atom_id res chain seq x y z
N ASP A 1 -101.86 -19.53 -24.22
CA ASP A 1 -100.82 -20.37 -24.83
C ASP A 1 -100.90 -20.35 -26.36
N GLY A 2 -102.01 -19.89 -26.94
CA GLY A 2 -102.23 -19.84 -28.39
C GLY A 2 -103.36 -20.76 -28.88
N ASP A 3 -104.07 -21.45 -27.98
CA ASP A 3 -105.14 -22.39 -28.35
C ASP A 3 -106.42 -21.74 -28.90
N GLY A 4 -106.63 -20.44 -28.65
CA GLY A 4 -107.76 -19.65 -29.11
C GLY A 4 -108.99 -19.64 -28.18
N GLN A 5 -108.88 -20.11 -26.93
CA GLN A 5 -109.97 -20.06 -25.94
C GLN A 5 -110.04 -18.73 -25.17
N PHE A 6 -108.93 -17.98 -25.09
CA PHE A 6 -108.84 -16.65 -24.44
C PHE A 6 -109.16 -16.68 -22.93
N ASP A 7 -108.85 -17.78 -22.26
CA ASP A 7 -108.97 -17.99 -20.82
C ASP A 7 -107.61 -17.91 -20.07
N ASP A 8 -106.50 -17.93 -20.80
CA ASP A 8 -105.12 -17.66 -20.32
C ASP A 8 -105.02 -16.53 -19.29
N ALA A 9 -105.67 -15.40 -19.60
CA ALA A 9 -105.72 -14.19 -18.79
C ALA A 9 -106.93 -13.35 -19.19
N GLN A 10 -107.51 -12.62 -18.24
CA GLN A 10 -108.55 -11.62 -18.48
C GLN A 10 -108.13 -10.27 -17.89
N GLY A 11 -108.11 -9.24 -18.71
CA GLY A 11 -107.67 -7.90 -18.35
C GLY A 11 -107.34 -7.07 -19.60
N VAL A 12 -106.87 -5.84 -19.38
CA VAL A 12 -106.30 -5.00 -20.46
C VAL A 12 -104.80 -5.23 -20.66
N THR A 13 -104.14 -5.90 -19.71
CA THR A 13 -102.71 -6.23 -19.64
C THR A 13 -102.52 -7.56 -18.92
N PHE A 14 -101.46 -8.30 -19.25
CA PHE A 14 -101.01 -9.51 -18.54
C PHE A 14 -99.51 -9.76 -18.80
N GLU A 15 -98.87 -10.55 -17.94
CA GLU A 15 -97.45 -10.94 -18.07
C GLU A 15 -97.27 -12.47 -18.04
N ARG A 16 -96.21 -12.98 -18.67
CA ARG A 16 -95.89 -14.42 -18.70
C ARG A 16 -94.41 -14.66 -19.00
N ALA A 17 -93.73 -15.45 -18.16
CA ALA A 17 -92.37 -15.94 -18.41
C ALA A 17 -92.30 -17.02 -19.50
N VAL A 18 -91.16 -17.12 -20.18
CA VAL A 18 -90.91 -18.08 -21.27
C VAL A 18 -89.61 -18.84 -21.02
N VAL A 19 -89.59 -20.14 -21.30
CA VAL A 19 -88.41 -21.00 -21.25
C VAL A 19 -88.28 -21.74 -22.59
N ALA A 20 -87.14 -21.57 -23.26
CA ALA A 20 -86.77 -22.28 -24.49
C ALA A 20 -85.24 -22.23 -24.67
N GLU A 21 -84.66 -23.26 -25.30
CA GLU A 21 -83.23 -23.30 -25.59
C GLU A 21 -82.88 -22.41 -26.81
N PRO A 22 -81.71 -21.73 -26.80
CA PRO A 22 -81.24 -20.95 -27.93
C PRO A 22 -80.90 -21.83 -29.14
N ASP A 23 -81.08 -21.27 -30.34
CA ASP A 23 -80.68 -21.94 -31.58
C ASP A 23 -79.15 -21.99 -31.77
N GLN A 24 -78.71 -22.56 -32.89
CA GLN A 24 -77.28 -22.76 -33.20
C GLN A 24 -76.49 -21.44 -33.38
N ASN A 25 -77.16 -20.29 -33.41
CA ASN A 25 -76.54 -18.97 -33.44
C ASN A 25 -76.71 -18.22 -32.10
N GLY A 26 -77.54 -18.71 -31.18
CA GLY A 26 -77.79 -18.12 -29.87
C GLY A 26 -79.24 -17.63 -29.60
N GLN A 27 -80.21 -17.83 -30.50
CA GLN A 27 -81.47 -17.03 -30.48
C GLN A 27 -82.78 -17.78 -30.15
N VAL A 28 -83.82 -17.08 -29.64
CA VAL A 28 -85.14 -17.60 -29.17
C VAL A 28 -86.33 -16.66 -29.51
N ALA A 29 -87.55 -17.15 -29.85
CA ALA A 29 -88.72 -16.32 -30.29
C ALA A 29 -90.17 -16.77 -29.86
N VAL A 30 -91.16 -15.84 -29.72
CA VAL A 30 -92.51 -16.09 -29.08
C VAL A 30 -93.69 -15.21 -29.60
N ARG A 31 -94.97 -15.66 -29.53
CA ARG A 31 -96.22 -14.92 -29.95
C ARG A 31 -97.36 -14.81 -28.90
N ALA A 32 -98.23 -13.79 -28.98
CA ALA A 32 -99.40 -13.56 -28.09
C ALA A 32 -100.66 -12.95 -28.78
N THR A 33 -101.89 -13.19 -28.28
CA THR A 33 -103.19 -12.73 -28.86
C THR A 33 -104.25 -12.38 -27.79
N VAL A 34 -105.12 -11.37 -28.02
CA VAL A 34 -106.15 -10.88 -27.07
C VAL A 34 -107.59 -10.83 -27.65
N ARG A 35 -108.63 -10.87 -26.79
CA ARG A 35 -110.06 -10.70 -27.14
C ARG A 35 -110.79 -9.74 -26.18
N VAL A 36 -111.65 -8.86 -26.72
CA VAL A 36 -112.50 -7.92 -25.94
C VAL A 36 -113.99 -8.10 -26.25
N THR A 37 -114.87 -7.73 -25.29
CA THR A 37 -116.34 -7.90 -25.36
C THR A 37 -117.07 -6.65 -24.85
N ASP A 38 -118.10 -6.17 -25.54
CA ASP A 38 -118.94 -5.03 -25.09
C ASP A 38 -120.09 -5.44 -24.16
N ALA A 39 -120.71 -4.47 -23.48
CA ALA A 39 -121.82 -4.71 -22.55
C ALA A 39 -123.11 -5.27 -23.20
N ALA A 40 -123.18 -5.32 -24.54
CA ALA A 40 -124.25 -5.98 -25.29
C ALA A 40 -123.87 -7.39 -25.78
N GLY A 41 -122.65 -7.86 -25.48
CA GLY A 41 -122.15 -9.21 -25.78
C GLY A 41 -121.42 -9.38 -27.12
N ARG A 42 -120.95 -8.31 -27.78
CA ARG A 42 -120.24 -8.37 -29.08
C ARG A 42 -118.72 -8.29 -28.89
N THR A 43 -117.92 -8.99 -29.71
CA THR A 43 -116.47 -9.22 -29.45
C THR A 43 -115.52 -8.98 -30.63
N ASP A 44 -114.24 -8.69 -30.36
CA ASP A 44 -113.14 -8.51 -31.36
C ASP A 44 -111.74 -8.92 -30.82
N THR A 45 -110.68 -9.05 -31.66
CA THR A 45 -109.37 -9.72 -31.34
C THR A 45 -108.10 -9.18 -32.07
N ALA A 46 -106.86 -9.31 -31.51
CA ALA A 46 -105.56 -8.94 -32.15
C ALA A 46 -104.28 -9.71 -31.63
N THR A 47 -103.14 -9.72 -32.37
CA THR A 47 -101.91 -10.61 -32.18
C THR A 47 -100.52 -9.92 -32.38
N THR A 48 -99.41 -10.40 -31.75
CA THR A 48 -97.98 -9.93 -31.92
C THR A 48 -96.84 -10.99 -31.65
N GLU A 49 -95.53 -10.68 -31.85
CA GLU A 49 -94.30 -11.57 -31.78
C GLU A 49 -92.98 -10.90 -31.22
N VAL A 50 -91.99 -11.64 -30.64
CA VAL A 50 -90.74 -11.17 -29.92
C VAL A 50 -89.49 -12.13 -30.05
N VAL A 51 -88.20 -11.69 -29.93
CA VAL A 51 -86.90 -12.48 -30.11
C VAL A 51 -85.67 -12.05 -29.20
N ILE A 52 -84.65 -12.93 -28.91
CA ILE A 52 -83.44 -12.75 -27.98
C ILE A 52 -82.09 -13.41 -28.52
N ASP A 53 -80.86 -13.23 -27.93
CA ASP A 53 -79.48 -13.64 -28.41
C ASP A 53 -78.32 -13.90 -27.33
N VAL A 54 -77.08 -14.39 -27.67
CA VAL A 54 -75.86 -14.68 -26.78
C VAL A 54 -74.42 -14.52 -27.44
N GLN A 55 -73.25 -15.07 -26.92
CA GLN A 55 -71.86 -15.21 -27.55
C GLN A 55 -70.72 -15.94 -26.70
N ASN A 56 -69.44 -16.16 -27.17
CA ASN A 56 -68.26 -16.86 -26.47
C ASN A 56 -66.78 -16.37 -26.79
N GLN A 57 -65.73 -16.64 -25.95
CA GLN A 57 -64.28 -16.23 -26.07
C GLN A 57 -63.20 -17.36 -25.83
N ARG A 58 -61.95 -17.06 -25.38
CA ARG A 58 -60.79 -18.02 -25.26
C ARG A 58 -60.00 -17.96 -23.93
N PRO A 59 -59.37 -19.07 -23.47
CA PRO A 59 -58.58 -19.15 -22.22
C PRO A 59 -57.11 -18.67 -22.31
N VAL A 60 -56.48 -18.51 -21.13
CA VAL A 60 -55.10 -18.03 -20.92
C VAL A 60 -54.32 -18.97 -19.99
N ALA A 61 -53.13 -19.42 -20.41
CA ALA A 61 -52.24 -20.32 -19.65
C ALA A 61 -51.24 -19.61 -18.74
N ASN A 62 -50.77 -20.31 -17.69
CA ASN A 62 -49.70 -19.87 -16.81
C ASN A 62 -48.89 -21.09 -16.29
N ALA A 63 -47.58 -21.13 -16.54
CA ALA A 63 -46.71 -22.28 -16.31
C ALA A 63 -45.99 -22.32 -14.93
N GLY A 64 -46.14 -21.28 -14.10
CA GLY A 64 -45.51 -21.21 -12.79
C GLY A 64 -43.97 -21.04 -12.81
N GLY A 65 -43.33 -21.38 -11.69
CA GLY A 65 -41.89 -21.20 -11.44
C GLY A 65 -41.50 -19.82 -10.87
N PRO A 66 -40.19 -19.58 -10.63
CA PRO A 66 -39.08 -20.50 -10.82
C PRO A 66 -39.12 -21.68 -9.83
N TYR A 67 -38.61 -22.82 -10.26
CA TYR A 67 -38.48 -24.04 -9.46
C TYR A 67 -37.00 -24.30 -9.14
N GLN A 68 -36.70 -25.01 -8.04
CA GLN A 68 -35.32 -25.27 -7.61
C GLN A 68 -35.14 -26.74 -7.18
N THR A 69 -33.96 -27.32 -7.41
CA THR A 69 -33.60 -28.70 -7.03
C THR A 69 -32.09 -28.85 -6.83
N GLY A 70 -31.65 -29.91 -6.15
CA GLY A 70 -30.24 -30.23 -5.93
C GLY A 70 -29.97 -31.73 -5.72
N PRO A 71 -28.71 -32.14 -5.50
CA PRO A 71 -28.30 -33.54 -5.43
C PRO A 71 -28.84 -34.26 -4.19
N VAL A 72 -29.44 -35.44 -4.38
CA VAL A 72 -29.87 -36.33 -3.30
C VAL A 72 -29.42 -37.76 -3.60
N GLY A 73 -28.57 -38.30 -2.72
CA GLY A 73 -27.98 -39.63 -2.88
C GLY A 73 -27.10 -39.73 -4.14
N ASN A 74 -27.54 -40.50 -5.14
CA ASN A 74 -26.86 -40.68 -6.43
C ASN A 74 -27.58 -39.94 -7.59
N GLY A 75 -28.57 -39.10 -7.31
CA GLY A 75 -29.38 -38.36 -8.29
C GLY A 75 -29.73 -36.96 -7.81
N PHE A 76 -30.87 -36.43 -8.27
CA PHE A 76 -31.42 -35.11 -7.89
C PHE A 76 -32.84 -35.26 -7.34
N ALA A 77 -33.31 -34.28 -6.56
CA ALA A 77 -34.69 -34.24 -6.06
C ALA A 77 -35.72 -33.95 -7.18
N ASP A 78 -36.91 -34.56 -7.09
CA ASP A 78 -38.02 -34.31 -8.02
C ASP A 78 -38.56 -32.88 -7.87
N VAL A 79 -38.86 -32.23 -9.01
CA VAL A 79 -39.55 -30.94 -9.07
C VAL A 79 -41.04 -31.16 -9.37
N VAL A 80 -41.92 -30.36 -8.77
CA VAL A 80 -43.36 -30.38 -9.07
C VAL A 80 -43.74 -29.12 -9.86
N LEU A 81 -44.09 -29.29 -11.13
CA LEU A 81 -44.59 -28.23 -12.00
C LEU A 81 -46.10 -28.04 -11.77
N ASP A 82 -46.59 -26.79 -11.82
CA ASP A 82 -47.97 -26.42 -11.49
C ASP A 82 -48.51 -25.34 -12.42
N GLY A 83 -49.56 -25.68 -13.18
CA GLY A 83 -50.18 -24.88 -14.21
C GLY A 83 -51.61 -24.44 -13.89
N ARG A 84 -52.11 -24.76 -12.68
CA ARG A 84 -53.51 -24.50 -12.25
C ARG A 84 -53.90 -23.01 -12.25
N ALA A 85 -52.91 -22.13 -12.34
CA ALA A 85 -53.02 -20.67 -12.41
C ALA A 85 -53.63 -20.10 -13.72
N SER A 86 -54.25 -20.96 -14.53
CA SER A 86 -54.77 -20.66 -15.87
C SER A 86 -56.27 -20.37 -15.81
N LEU A 87 -56.82 -19.51 -16.68
CA LEU A 87 -58.21 -19.03 -16.57
C LEU A 87 -58.96 -18.94 -17.91
N ASP A 88 -60.29 -19.06 -17.84
CA ASP A 88 -61.22 -18.81 -18.96
C ASP A 88 -62.12 -17.58 -18.67
N PRO A 89 -62.24 -16.59 -19.58
CA PRO A 89 -63.13 -15.44 -19.41
C PRO A 89 -64.64 -15.76 -19.44
N ASN A 90 -65.05 -16.92 -19.95
CA ASN A 90 -66.45 -17.31 -20.12
C ASN A 90 -66.96 -18.28 -19.04
N ALA A 91 -66.14 -18.59 -18.03
CA ALA A 91 -66.54 -19.38 -16.88
C ALA A 91 -67.65 -18.69 -16.08
N PRO A 92 -68.65 -19.44 -15.55
CA PRO A 92 -68.76 -20.90 -15.55
C PRO A 92 -69.47 -21.49 -16.79
N CYS A 93 -69.79 -20.68 -17.81
CA CYS A 93 -70.56 -21.13 -18.98
C CYS A 93 -69.70 -21.85 -20.05
N ASP A 94 -68.40 -21.60 -20.08
CA ASP A 94 -67.35 -22.34 -20.80
C ASP A 94 -66.08 -22.32 -19.93
N ALA A 95 -65.28 -23.40 -19.89
CA ALA A 95 -64.22 -23.58 -18.90
C ALA A 95 -63.03 -24.41 -19.40
N ILE A 96 -61.87 -24.31 -18.74
CA ILE A 96 -60.65 -25.04 -19.11
C ILE A 96 -60.83 -26.55 -18.91
N ALA A 97 -60.65 -27.31 -20.00
CA ALA A 97 -60.76 -28.75 -20.05
C ALA A 97 -59.42 -29.51 -19.92
N VAL A 98 -58.29 -28.96 -20.40
CA VAL A 98 -57.00 -29.70 -20.47
C VAL A 98 -55.74 -28.82 -20.34
N TYR A 99 -54.67 -29.41 -19.78
CA TYR A 99 -53.35 -28.82 -19.52
C TYR A 99 -52.25 -29.70 -20.15
N LYS A 100 -51.39 -29.12 -21.00
CA LYS A 100 -50.34 -29.86 -21.75
C LYS A 100 -48.97 -29.17 -21.61
N TRP A 101 -47.95 -29.90 -21.16
CA TRP A 101 -46.58 -29.40 -20.94
C TRP A 101 -45.59 -29.83 -22.02
N ASP A 102 -44.57 -29.00 -22.22
CA ASP A 102 -43.33 -29.24 -22.97
C ASP A 102 -42.17 -29.29 -21.96
N THR A 103 -41.40 -30.38 -21.93
CA THR A 103 -40.37 -30.65 -20.92
C THR A 103 -38.98 -31.01 -21.47
N ASP A 104 -38.82 -30.99 -22.80
CA ASP A 104 -37.51 -31.10 -23.47
C ASP A 104 -37.17 -29.87 -24.36
N GLY A 105 -38.13 -28.98 -24.59
CA GLY A 105 -37.97 -27.68 -25.23
C GLY A 105 -38.12 -27.69 -26.75
N ASP A 106 -38.80 -28.70 -27.33
CA ASP A 106 -38.99 -28.81 -28.79
C ASP A 106 -40.12 -27.93 -29.35
N GLY A 107 -40.97 -27.35 -28.49
CA GLY A 107 -42.08 -26.47 -28.85
C GLY A 107 -43.42 -27.20 -29.07
N ARG A 108 -43.55 -28.45 -28.62
CA ARG A 108 -44.79 -29.23 -28.66
C ARG A 108 -45.20 -29.69 -27.27
N PHE A 109 -46.48 -29.97 -27.11
CA PHE A 109 -47.10 -29.99 -25.79
C PHE A 109 -47.95 -31.23 -25.54
N GLY A 110 -47.63 -31.93 -24.45
CA GLY A 110 -48.40 -33.04 -23.92
C GLY A 110 -48.09 -34.40 -24.56
N ARG A 111 -48.71 -35.44 -23.99
CA ARG A 111 -48.38 -36.86 -24.22
C ARG A 111 -48.68 -37.37 -25.62
N ASP A 112 -49.35 -36.56 -26.44
CA ASP A 112 -49.66 -36.86 -27.84
C ASP A 112 -48.43 -36.72 -28.77
N ASP A 113 -47.36 -36.01 -28.35
CA ASP A 113 -46.14 -35.85 -29.16
C ASP A 113 -45.00 -36.80 -28.74
N GLN A 114 -44.61 -36.81 -27.47
CA GLN A 114 -43.65 -37.77 -26.91
C GLN A 114 -44.07 -38.37 -25.56
N PRO A 115 -43.52 -39.55 -25.17
CA PRO A 115 -43.85 -40.20 -23.89
C PRO A 115 -43.28 -39.51 -22.65
N ASP A 116 -42.25 -38.68 -22.85
CA ASP A 116 -41.52 -38.02 -21.76
C ASP A 116 -42.18 -36.68 -21.36
N ASP A 117 -43.01 -36.10 -22.25
CA ASP A 117 -43.83 -34.93 -21.95
C ASP A 117 -45.08 -35.26 -21.13
N LEU A 118 -45.54 -34.23 -20.41
CA LEU A 118 -46.46 -34.40 -19.29
C LEU A 118 -47.80 -33.70 -19.55
N GLU A 119 -48.88 -34.33 -19.07
CA GLU A 119 -50.23 -33.74 -19.06
C GLU A 119 -50.85 -33.90 -17.69
N GLY A 120 -51.57 -32.85 -17.29
CA GLY A 120 -52.11 -32.66 -15.95
C GLY A 120 -51.80 -31.26 -15.45
N ALA A 121 -52.69 -30.71 -14.61
CA ALA A 121 -52.54 -29.37 -14.06
C ALA A 121 -51.35 -29.26 -13.06
N THR A 122 -50.93 -30.39 -12.48
CA THR A 122 -49.66 -30.52 -11.73
C THR A 122 -48.96 -31.81 -12.12
N VAL A 123 -47.63 -31.77 -12.30
CA VAL A 123 -46.84 -32.92 -12.76
C VAL A 123 -45.48 -32.98 -12.05
N ARG A 124 -44.95 -34.19 -11.78
CA ARG A 124 -43.61 -34.39 -11.20
C ARG A 124 -42.59 -34.63 -12.32
N TYR A 125 -41.44 -33.96 -12.24
CA TYR A 125 -40.38 -33.99 -13.24
C TYR A 125 -39.00 -34.18 -12.59
N ASN A 126 -38.16 -35.01 -13.22
CA ASN A 126 -36.78 -35.26 -12.83
C ASN A 126 -35.97 -35.62 -14.09
N SER A 127 -34.75 -35.10 -14.22
CA SER A 127 -33.94 -35.28 -15.43
C SER A 127 -32.52 -35.74 -15.10
N ASN A 128 -32.15 -36.90 -15.66
CA ASN A 128 -30.76 -37.41 -15.62
C ASN A 128 -29.75 -36.49 -16.36
N ARG A 129 -30.25 -35.49 -17.09
CA ARG A 129 -29.44 -34.47 -17.80
C ARG A 129 -28.92 -33.38 -16.85
N TRP A 130 -29.53 -33.21 -15.67
CA TRP A 130 -29.21 -32.15 -14.71
C TRP A 130 -27.77 -32.18 -14.20
N ARG A 131 -27.22 -30.99 -13.96
CA ARG A 131 -25.88 -30.74 -13.41
C ARG A 131 -26.00 -29.55 -12.45
N VAL A 132 -25.30 -29.62 -11.31
CA VAL A 132 -25.26 -28.51 -10.34
C VAL A 132 -24.82 -27.20 -11.01
N ASN A 133 -25.41 -26.10 -10.58
CA ASN A 133 -25.26 -24.75 -11.10
C ASN A 133 -25.66 -24.59 -12.59
N THR A 134 -26.79 -25.17 -13.00
CA THR A 134 -27.40 -24.98 -14.33
C THR A 134 -28.90 -24.70 -14.25
N VAL A 135 -29.54 -24.30 -15.36
CA VAL A 135 -30.97 -24.00 -15.44
C VAL A 135 -31.58 -24.71 -16.65
N GLU A 136 -32.79 -25.25 -16.50
CA GLU A 136 -33.62 -25.81 -17.56
C GLU A 136 -34.95 -25.02 -17.68
N THR A 137 -35.63 -25.11 -18.83
CA THR A 137 -36.88 -24.38 -19.12
C THR A 137 -37.94 -25.36 -19.59
N VAL A 138 -39.19 -25.14 -19.16
CA VAL A 138 -40.38 -25.97 -19.47
C VAL A 138 -41.54 -25.04 -19.85
N SER A 139 -42.51 -25.52 -20.63
CA SER A 139 -43.63 -24.69 -21.11
C SER A 139 -45.01 -25.36 -20.95
N LEU A 140 -46.10 -24.58 -20.96
CA LEU A 140 -47.49 -25.03 -20.81
C LEU A 140 -48.45 -24.35 -21.81
N ILE A 141 -49.46 -25.10 -22.30
CA ILE A 141 -50.70 -24.57 -22.90
C ILE A 141 -51.97 -25.15 -22.22
N VAL A 142 -53.09 -24.44 -22.35
CA VAL A 142 -54.43 -24.90 -21.89
C VAL A 142 -55.51 -24.72 -22.97
N CYS A 143 -56.59 -25.51 -22.91
CA CYS A 143 -57.74 -25.40 -23.82
C CYS A 143 -59.09 -25.58 -23.09
N ASP A 144 -60.15 -24.96 -23.62
CA ASP A 144 -61.53 -24.94 -23.09
C ASP A 144 -62.43 -26.11 -23.58
N GLU A 145 -63.67 -26.18 -23.08
CA GLU A 145 -64.66 -27.22 -23.42
C GLU A 145 -65.25 -27.07 -24.83
N LEU A 146 -65.35 -25.84 -25.36
CA LEU A 146 -65.79 -25.58 -26.74
C LEU A 146 -64.66 -25.67 -27.79
N GLY A 147 -63.42 -25.94 -27.34
CA GLY A 147 -62.26 -26.36 -28.12
C GLY A 147 -61.28 -25.27 -28.52
N ALA A 148 -61.29 -24.08 -27.90
CA ALA A 148 -60.27 -23.06 -28.11
C ALA A 148 -59.09 -23.24 -27.14
N CYS A 149 -57.88 -22.88 -27.60
CA CYS A 149 -56.64 -23.01 -26.83
C CYS A 149 -55.94 -21.66 -26.66
N SER A 150 -55.20 -21.56 -25.56
CA SER A 150 -54.36 -20.42 -25.18
C SER A 150 -53.08 -20.32 -26.03
N ALA A 151 -52.33 -19.23 -25.84
CA ALA A 151 -50.90 -19.19 -26.18
C ALA A 151 -50.06 -19.94 -25.11
N PRO A 152 -48.81 -20.34 -25.42
CA PRO A 152 -47.90 -20.95 -24.44
C PRO A 152 -47.41 -19.98 -23.36
N ALA A 153 -47.10 -20.53 -22.19
CA ALA A 153 -46.39 -19.87 -21.09
C ALA A 153 -45.14 -20.70 -20.71
N GLU A 154 -44.06 -20.05 -20.27
CA GLU A 154 -42.77 -20.67 -19.92
C GLU A 154 -42.50 -20.59 -18.40
N GLY A 155 -41.76 -21.56 -17.86
CA GLY A 155 -41.25 -21.60 -16.49
C GLY A 155 -39.83 -22.19 -16.43
N ILE A 156 -39.05 -21.86 -15.40
CA ILE A 156 -37.63 -22.27 -15.28
C ILE A 156 -37.38 -23.15 -14.06
N ILE A 157 -36.39 -24.04 -14.16
CA ILE A 157 -35.92 -24.94 -13.10
C ILE A 157 -34.42 -24.68 -12.89
N GLU A 158 -34.02 -24.25 -11.70
CA GLU A 158 -32.62 -24.06 -11.31
C GLU A 158 -32.10 -25.29 -10.57
N ILE A 159 -30.93 -25.79 -10.98
CA ILE A 159 -30.26 -26.94 -10.38
C ILE A 159 -29.09 -26.42 -9.56
N GLN A 160 -29.21 -26.47 -8.24
CA GLN A 160 -28.24 -25.95 -7.26
C GLN A 160 -27.29 -27.07 -6.76
N ASP A 161 -26.35 -26.72 -5.90
CA ASP A 161 -25.37 -27.65 -5.31
C ASP A 161 -25.85 -28.35 -4.02
N GLU A 162 -26.81 -27.76 -3.32
CA GLU A 162 -27.60 -28.36 -2.24
C GLU A 162 -29.07 -28.50 -2.67
N ALA A 163 -29.81 -29.46 -2.10
CA ALA A 163 -31.23 -29.68 -2.40
C ALA A 163 -32.10 -28.91 -1.39
N PRO A 164 -32.78 -27.82 -1.78
CA PRO A 164 -33.57 -27.02 -0.85
C PRO A 164 -34.82 -27.76 -0.34
N PRO A 165 -35.44 -27.26 0.74
CA PRO A 165 -36.76 -27.73 1.16
C PRO A 165 -37.80 -27.45 0.07
N SER A 166 -38.95 -28.11 0.16
CA SER A 166 -40.02 -28.06 -0.84
C SER A 166 -41.38 -27.89 -0.17
N GLY A 167 -42.37 -27.34 -0.89
CA GLY A 167 -43.72 -27.24 -0.36
C GLY A 167 -44.79 -26.84 -1.37
N GLU A 168 -46.05 -26.90 -0.93
CA GLU A 168 -47.23 -26.64 -1.76
C GLU A 168 -48.32 -25.92 -0.94
N ILE A 169 -48.93 -24.85 -1.47
CA ILE A 169 -50.07 -24.19 -0.81
C ILE A 169 -51.34 -24.95 -1.19
N ILE A 170 -52.09 -25.46 -0.22
CA ILE A 170 -53.29 -26.27 -0.48
C ILE A 170 -54.56 -25.41 -0.64
N SER A 171 -54.68 -24.31 0.11
CA SER A 171 -55.85 -23.41 0.05
C SER A 171 -55.59 -22.10 0.81
N PRO A 172 -56.14 -20.94 0.40
CA PRO A 172 -56.83 -20.69 -0.86
C PRO A 172 -55.87 -20.71 -2.06
N ARG A 173 -56.36 -21.13 -3.23
CA ARG A 173 -55.66 -21.06 -4.52
C ARG A 173 -56.45 -20.22 -5.50
N ALA A 174 -55.76 -19.68 -6.51
CA ALA A 174 -56.37 -18.87 -7.56
C ALA A 174 -56.71 -19.75 -8.78
N ASP A 175 -57.81 -20.49 -8.67
CA ASP A 175 -58.42 -21.29 -9.74
C ASP A 175 -59.78 -20.68 -10.17
N ALA A 176 -60.57 -21.41 -10.97
CA ALA A 176 -61.85 -20.92 -11.48
C ALA A 176 -62.92 -20.72 -10.39
N ASP A 177 -62.83 -21.42 -9.27
CA ASP A 177 -63.73 -21.32 -8.11
C ASP A 177 -63.17 -20.35 -7.04
N ALA A 178 -62.19 -19.52 -7.39
CA ALA A 178 -61.52 -18.57 -6.50
C ALA A 178 -62.54 -17.69 -5.75
N PRO A 179 -62.64 -17.79 -4.41
CA PRO A 179 -63.63 -17.04 -3.66
C PRO A 179 -63.33 -15.54 -3.72
N CYS A 180 -64.35 -14.71 -3.95
CA CYS A 180 -64.23 -13.28 -3.71
C CYS A 180 -64.17 -13.04 -2.19
N LEU A 181 -63.10 -12.39 -1.73
CA LEU A 181 -62.78 -12.27 -0.32
C LEU A 181 -63.25 -10.93 0.24
N GLY A 182 -64.39 -10.95 0.92
CA GLY A 182 -64.85 -9.86 1.79
C GLY A 182 -64.00 -9.71 3.06
N ALA A 183 -64.44 -8.86 3.98
CA ALA A 183 -63.64 -8.42 5.14
C ALA A 183 -63.39 -9.46 6.28
N GLY A 184 -63.62 -10.76 6.05
CA GLY A 184 -63.48 -11.82 7.06
C GLY A 184 -62.08 -12.48 7.06
N ALA A 185 -61.63 -13.01 8.21
CA ALA A 185 -60.36 -13.73 8.33
C ALA A 185 -60.35 -15.08 7.60
N VAL A 186 -59.18 -15.47 7.05
CA VAL A 186 -59.02 -16.66 6.17
C VAL A 186 -57.84 -17.51 6.64
N ASN A 187 -57.90 -18.83 6.44
CA ASN A 187 -56.80 -19.75 6.78
C ASN A 187 -56.06 -20.21 5.52
N LEU A 188 -54.73 -20.07 5.52
CA LEU A 188 -53.81 -20.60 4.51
C LEU A 188 -53.31 -21.98 4.94
N VAL A 189 -53.48 -23.01 4.12
CA VAL A 189 -53.01 -24.38 4.37
C VAL A 189 -51.84 -24.68 3.42
N LEU A 190 -50.79 -25.36 3.90
CA LEU A 190 -49.62 -25.72 3.11
C LEU A 190 -49.00 -27.06 3.53
N ASP A 191 -48.38 -27.77 2.60
CA ASP A 191 -47.54 -28.95 2.83
C ASP A 191 -46.06 -28.57 2.66
N VAL A 192 -45.17 -29.08 3.53
CA VAL A 192 -43.72 -28.78 3.49
C VAL A 192 -42.89 -30.05 3.75
N SER A 193 -41.86 -30.30 2.96
CA SER A 193 -40.93 -31.45 3.06
C SER A 193 -39.48 -31.01 2.87
N ASP A 194 -38.58 -31.54 3.68
CA ASP A 194 -37.14 -31.44 3.47
C ASP A 194 -36.54 -32.81 3.07
N PRO A 195 -35.61 -32.90 2.09
CA PRO A 195 -35.03 -34.18 1.67
C PRO A 195 -34.14 -34.86 2.73
N VAL A 196 -33.59 -34.11 3.69
CA VAL A 196 -32.65 -34.58 4.71
C VAL A 196 -33.31 -34.70 6.09
N GLY A 197 -34.40 -33.97 6.31
CA GLY A 197 -35.24 -33.97 7.51
C GLY A 197 -34.91 -32.86 8.50
N ASP A 198 -34.55 -31.67 8.01
CA ASP A 198 -34.32 -30.51 8.85
C ASP A 198 -35.61 -29.70 9.14
N VAL A 199 -35.53 -28.80 10.13
CA VAL A 199 -36.63 -27.90 10.51
C VAL A 199 -36.71 -26.75 9.50
N VAL A 200 -37.88 -26.55 8.89
CA VAL A 200 -38.13 -25.53 7.87
C VAL A 200 -38.96 -24.38 8.44
N THR A 201 -38.55 -23.13 8.20
CA THR A 201 -39.31 -21.91 8.55
C THR A 201 -40.12 -21.44 7.36
N ALA A 202 -41.41 -21.16 7.54
CA ALA A 202 -42.36 -20.75 6.50
C ALA A 202 -42.96 -19.35 6.78
N THR A 203 -42.79 -18.39 5.86
CA THR A 203 -43.18 -16.97 6.04
C THR A 203 -44.11 -16.48 4.91
N VAL A 204 -45.30 -15.98 5.23
CA VAL A 204 -46.37 -15.60 4.28
C VAL A 204 -46.42 -14.09 4.03
N THR A 205 -46.44 -13.68 2.76
CA THR A 205 -46.53 -12.28 2.33
C THR A 205 -47.61 -12.07 1.25
N ILE A 206 -48.46 -11.05 1.40
CA ILE A 206 -49.50 -10.65 0.44
C ILE A 206 -49.35 -9.15 0.14
N ALA A 207 -49.30 -8.77 -1.14
CA ALA A 207 -49.15 -7.38 -1.58
C ALA A 207 -47.97 -6.61 -0.92
N GLY A 208 -46.90 -7.33 -0.52
CA GLY A 208 -45.73 -6.77 0.16
C GLY A 208 -45.83 -6.69 1.69
N VAL A 209 -46.97 -7.07 2.29
CA VAL A 209 -47.19 -7.12 3.74
C VAL A 209 -47.05 -8.55 4.24
N VAL A 210 -46.21 -8.77 5.27
CA VAL A 210 -46.10 -10.07 5.95
C VAL A 210 -47.36 -10.28 6.78
N VAL A 211 -48.07 -11.38 6.53
CA VAL A 211 -49.39 -11.69 7.15
C VAL A 211 -49.38 -12.93 8.04
N GLY A 212 -48.27 -13.68 8.12
CA GLY A 212 -48.10 -14.80 9.06
C GLY A 212 -46.76 -15.54 8.88
N GLN A 213 -46.32 -16.29 9.90
CA GLN A 213 -45.08 -17.09 9.87
C GLN A 213 -45.17 -18.27 10.86
N THR A 214 -44.52 -19.40 10.56
CA THR A 214 -44.42 -20.59 11.44
C THR A 214 -43.19 -21.44 11.12
N ASN A 215 -42.78 -22.32 12.05
CA ASN A 215 -41.77 -23.37 11.80
C ASN A 215 -42.44 -24.74 11.63
N VAL A 216 -41.77 -25.64 10.91
CA VAL A 216 -42.26 -26.96 10.48
C VAL A 216 -41.14 -28.00 10.68
N ASP A 217 -41.46 -29.14 11.30
CA ASP A 217 -40.48 -30.11 11.80
C ASP A 217 -40.56 -31.38 10.94
N THR A 218 -39.70 -31.50 9.92
CA THR A 218 -39.90 -32.43 8.81
C THR A 218 -39.18 -33.78 9.00
N PRO A 219 -39.69 -34.90 8.44
CA PRO A 219 -39.08 -36.22 8.67
C PRO A 219 -37.95 -36.53 7.67
N ASN A 220 -36.87 -37.17 8.15
CA ASN A 220 -35.69 -37.59 7.36
C ASN A 220 -35.95 -38.68 6.28
N ASP A 221 -37.20 -38.97 5.94
CA ASP A 221 -37.58 -39.82 4.81
C ASP A 221 -38.09 -39.02 3.59
N GLY A 222 -38.09 -37.69 3.67
CA GLY A 222 -38.53 -36.78 2.61
C GLY A 222 -40.05 -36.62 2.50
N SER A 223 -40.83 -37.13 3.46
CA SER A 223 -42.29 -36.97 3.45
C SER A 223 -42.75 -35.57 3.89
N ALA A 224 -43.83 -35.07 3.28
CA ALA A 224 -44.35 -33.73 3.55
C ALA A 224 -45.25 -33.67 4.78
N GLN A 225 -45.10 -32.60 5.57
CA GLN A 225 -45.89 -32.27 6.75
C GLN A 225 -46.88 -31.13 6.44
N ARG A 226 -48.17 -31.31 6.77
CA ARG A 226 -49.22 -30.32 6.56
C ARG A 226 -49.34 -29.33 7.71
N VAL A 227 -49.39 -28.04 7.40
CA VAL A 227 -49.44 -26.92 8.33
C VAL A 227 -50.54 -25.91 7.91
N THR A 228 -50.97 -25.05 8.83
CA THR A 228 -51.99 -24.01 8.57
C THR A 228 -51.63 -22.72 9.28
N ILE A 229 -51.76 -21.58 8.58
CA ILE A 229 -51.42 -20.23 9.01
C ILE A 229 -52.65 -19.34 8.80
N ALA A 230 -53.13 -18.66 9.83
CA ALA A 230 -54.25 -17.73 9.70
C ALA A 230 -53.78 -16.37 9.16
N ILE A 231 -54.54 -15.79 8.22
CA ILE A 231 -54.28 -14.48 7.59
C ILE A 231 -55.49 -13.55 7.71
N ASN A 232 -55.26 -12.23 7.69
CA ASN A 232 -56.31 -11.22 7.83
C ASN A 232 -56.48 -10.37 6.54
N PRO A 233 -57.48 -10.66 5.69
CA PRO A 233 -57.80 -9.89 4.49
C PRO A 233 -58.08 -8.41 4.68
N ALA A 234 -58.53 -7.96 5.87
CA ALA A 234 -58.79 -6.53 6.10
C ALA A 234 -57.52 -5.66 6.03
N LEU A 235 -56.33 -6.28 6.10
CA LEU A 235 -55.04 -5.62 5.90
C LEU A 235 -54.60 -5.59 4.42
N VAL A 236 -55.43 -6.13 3.51
CA VAL A 236 -55.21 -6.17 2.06
C VAL A 236 -56.16 -5.16 1.38
N PRO A 237 -55.70 -4.36 0.40
CA PRO A 237 -56.58 -3.49 -0.39
C PRO A 237 -57.62 -4.26 -1.23
N GLU A 238 -58.70 -3.59 -1.61
CA GLU A 238 -59.63 -4.08 -2.65
C GLU A 238 -58.93 -4.16 -4.02
N GLY A 239 -59.34 -5.14 -4.82
CA GLY A 239 -58.72 -5.45 -6.11
C GLY A 239 -58.25 -6.91 -6.20
N ARG A 240 -57.26 -7.18 -7.07
CA ARG A 240 -56.74 -8.55 -7.32
C ARG A 240 -55.27 -8.70 -6.89
N HIS A 241 -54.99 -9.57 -5.91
CA HIS A 241 -53.66 -9.72 -5.26
C HIS A 241 -53.21 -11.18 -5.10
N ALA A 242 -51.88 -11.42 -5.09
CA ALA A 242 -51.26 -12.75 -5.01
C ALA A 242 -50.69 -13.06 -3.61
N ILE A 243 -50.55 -14.35 -3.29
CA ILE A 243 -50.04 -14.88 -2.00
C ILE A 243 -48.74 -15.65 -2.24
N ASN A 244 -47.66 -15.23 -1.56
CA ASN A 244 -46.34 -15.86 -1.63
C ASN A 244 -45.91 -16.36 -0.23
N VAL A 245 -45.14 -17.44 -0.19
CA VAL A 245 -44.60 -18.06 1.03
C VAL A 245 -43.14 -18.46 0.82
N ASN A 246 -42.24 -17.94 1.66
CA ASN A 246 -40.83 -18.32 1.67
C ASN A 246 -40.60 -19.48 2.64
N LEU A 247 -39.86 -20.51 2.22
CA LEU A 247 -39.47 -21.69 2.99
C LEU A 247 -37.95 -21.73 3.15
N ARG A 248 -37.44 -21.97 4.36
CA ARG A 248 -35.98 -22.03 4.63
C ARG A 248 -35.60 -23.09 5.66
N ASP A 249 -34.60 -23.92 5.36
CA ASP A 249 -34.13 -25.01 6.22
C ASP A 249 -33.09 -24.58 7.28
N GLY A 250 -32.58 -25.56 8.04
CA GLY A 250 -31.56 -25.38 9.08
C GLY A 250 -30.11 -25.33 8.59
N ALA A 251 -29.82 -25.79 7.37
CA ALA A 251 -28.51 -25.73 6.73
C ALA A 251 -28.25 -24.35 6.11
N GLY A 252 -29.31 -23.72 5.60
CA GLY A 252 -29.34 -22.35 5.11
C GLY A 252 -30.08 -22.17 3.78
N ALA A 253 -30.50 -23.24 3.10
CA ALA A 253 -31.14 -23.17 1.79
C ALA A 253 -32.62 -22.74 1.88
N GLU A 254 -33.09 -22.00 0.87
CA GLU A 254 -34.42 -21.39 0.85
C GLU A 254 -35.08 -21.43 -0.53
N VAL A 255 -36.42 -21.49 -0.57
CA VAL A 255 -37.24 -21.47 -1.79
C VAL A 255 -38.56 -20.71 -1.57
N ASP A 256 -39.07 -20.04 -2.60
CA ASP A 256 -40.39 -19.40 -2.58
C ASP A 256 -41.46 -20.28 -3.26
N ILE A 257 -42.64 -20.37 -2.64
CA ILE A 257 -43.85 -21.01 -3.21
C ILE A 257 -45.02 -20.02 -3.21
N ASN A 258 -46.00 -20.20 -4.11
CA ASN A 258 -47.13 -19.28 -4.22
C ASN A 258 -48.48 -20.00 -4.46
N ALA A 259 -49.58 -19.25 -4.29
CA ALA A 259 -50.94 -19.79 -4.37
C ALA A 259 -51.42 -20.08 -5.81
N GLY A 260 -50.59 -19.84 -6.83
CA GLY A 260 -50.92 -20.06 -8.23
C GLY A 260 -51.79 -18.95 -8.84
N GLY A 261 -51.58 -17.68 -8.47
CA GLY A 261 -52.27 -16.55 -9.13
C GLY A 261 -52.74 -15.45 -8.17
N ARG A 262 -53.76 -14.68 -8.61
CA ARG A 262 -54.35 -13.55 -7.86
C ARG A 262 -55.82 -13.77 -7.51
N LEU A 263 -56.21 -13.43 -6.28
CA LEU A 263 -57.59 -13.50 -5.75
C LEU A 263 -58.24 -12.10 -5.68
N THR A 264 -59.56 -12.03 -5.82
CA THR A 264 -60.37 -10.78 -5.79
C THR A 264 -60.84 -10.41 -4.38
N PHE A 265 -60.88 -9.12 -4.06
CA PHE A 265 -61.44 -8.54 -2.83
C PHE A 265 -62.36 -7.36 -3.22
N ASP A 266 -63.68 -7.45 -2.96
CA ASP A 266 -64.72 -6.44 -3.30
C ASP A 266 -65.85 -6.37 -2.24
N ARG A 267 -66.51 -5.21 -2.12
CA ARG A 267 -67.44 -4.78 -1.06
C ARG A 267 -68.55 -3.75 -1.47
N THR A 268 -68.88 -3.54 -2.76
CA THR A 268 -69.78 -2.44 -3.25
C THR A 268 -71.09 -2.93 -3.94
N ALA A 269 -72.13 -2.08 -4.14
CA ALA A 269 -73.53 -2.46 -4.48
C ALA A 269 -74.23 -1.65 -5.62
N PRO A 270 -75.33 -2.16 -6.26
CA PRO A 270 -75.99 -1.61 -7.48
C PRO A 270 -77.14 -0.55 -7.28
N THR A 271 -77.76 -0.07 -8.38
CA THR A 271 -78.69 1.11 -8.46
C THR A 271 -79.96 0.90 -9.35
N VAL A 272 -81.12 1.55 -9.08
CA VAL A 272 -82.47 1.30 -9.70
C VAL A 272 -83.34 2.58 -9.96
N THR A 273 -84.25 2.65 -10.97
CA THR A 273 -85.10 3.83 -11.35
C THR A 273 -86.55 3.53 -11.86
N ILE A 274 -87.55 4.45 -11.72
CA ILE A 274 -89.00 4.29 -12.12
C ILE A 274 -89.63 5.50 -12.89
N GLY A 275 -90.47 5.25 -13.91
CA GLY A 275 -91.11 6.21 -14.86
C GLY A 275 -92.41 6.94 -14.45
N ASN A 276 -92.90 7.83 -15.34
CA ASN A 276 -93.72 9.02 -14.99
C ASN A 276 -95.28 8.94 -15.11
N GLN A 277 -95.92 7.79 -15.38
CA GLN A 277 -97.39 7.76 -15.58
C GLN A 277 -98.24 8.01 -14.31
N LEU A 278 -97.71 7.74 -13.12
CA LEU A 278 -98.37 8.00 -11.84
C LEU A 278 -98.12 9.45 -11.39
N GLY A 279 -99.21 10.21 -11.24
CA GLY A 279 -99.19 11.62 -10.85
C GLY A 279 -99.09 11.82 -9.34
N GLU A 280 -98.04 12.49 -8.90
CA GLU A 280 -97.68 12.67 -7.50
C GLU A 280 -98.67 13.59 -6.75
N GLY A 281 -99.17 13.13 -5.59
CA GLY A 281 -99.92 13.96 -4.63
C GLY A 281 -101.39 14.28 -4.90
N VAL A 282 -102.03 13.72 -5.94
CA VAL A 282 -103.46 14.01 -6.23
C VAL A 282 -104.41 13.15 -5.36
N CYS A 283 -105.46 13.77 -4.81
CA CYS A 283 -106.45 13.10 -3.97
C CYS A 283 -107.62 12.51 -4.79
N TYR A 284 -107.63 11.18 -4.93
CA TYR A 284 -108.63 10.41 -5.64
C TYR A 284 -109.67 9.78 -4.70
N ASN A 285 -110.74 9.24 -5.27
CA ASN A 285 -111.57 8.24 -4.61
C ASN A 285 -111.02 6.85 -4.97
N GLY A 286 -110.96 5.91 -4.02
CA GLY A 286 -110.03 4.76 -4.03
C GLY A 286 -110.18 3.68 -5.11
N ASN A 287 -110.96 3.91 -6.18
CA ASN A 287 -111.29 2.91 -7.21
C ASN A 287 -110.79 3.27 -8.63
N GLN A 288 -109.87 4.24 -8.83
CA GLN A 288 -109.51 4.77 -10.17
C GLN A 288 -108.02 5.23 -10.33
N VAL A 289 -107.05 4.35 -10.63
CA VAL A 289 -105.58 4.63 -10.69
C VAL A 289 -104.85 3.90 -11.87
N PRO A 290 -103.71 4.40 -12.46
CA PRO A 290 -102.95 3.80 -13.61
C PRO A 290 -101.51 3.23 -13.32
N ASP A 291 -100.85 2.57 -14.31
CA ASP A 291 -99.59 1.76 -14.18
C ASP A 291 -98.25 2.36 -14.81
N PRO A 292 -97.00 2.01 -14.34
CA PRO A 292 -95.68 2.61 -14.76
C PRO A 292 -94.52 1.64 -15.28
N THR A 293 -93.25 2.14 -15.44
CA THR A 293 -92.03 1.45 -16.05
C THR A 293 -90.69 1.59 -15.25
N ILE A 294 -89.61 0.76 -15.47
CA ILE A 294 -88.44 0.53 -14.54
C ILE A 294 -87.01 0.32 -15.23
N ASP A 295 -85.84 0.59 -14.58
CA ASP A 295 -84.41 0.43 -15.06
C ASP A 295 -83.29 0.22 -13.94
N VAL A 296 -82.06 -0.34 -14.21
CA VAL A 296 -81.00 -0.79 -13.20
C VAL A 296 -79.48 -0.73 -13.67
N ASN A 297 -78.46 -0.50 -12.79
CA ASN A 297 -76.98 -0.46 -13.10
C ASN A 297 -75.98 -0.72 -11.90
N ASP A 298 -74.72 -1.17 -12.14
CA ASP A 298 -73.68 -1.59 -11.13
C ASP A 298 -72.21 -1.10 -11.44
N ASN A 299 -71.21 -1.36 -10.54
CA ASN A 299 -69.81 -0.89 -10.66
C ASN A 299 -68.68 -1.92 -10.92
N LEU A 300 -68.83 -3.22 -10.60
CA LEU A 300 -67.71 -4.19 -10.74
C LEU A 300 -68.07 -5.51 -11.45
N ASP A 301 -69.27 -6.06 -11.29
CA ASP A 301 -69.65 -7.34 -11.94
C ASP A 301 -71.08 -7.44 -12.52
N ASN A 302 -71.92 -6.40 -12.36
CA ASN A 302 -73.33 -6.34 -12.78
C ASN A 302 -74.31 -7.20 -11.98
N ALA A 303 -75.48 -6.62 -11.70
CA ALA A 303 -76.53 -7.18 -10.84
C ALA A 303 -77.62 -7.96 -11.62
N PRO A 304 -77.68 -9.30 -11.54
CA PRO A 304 -78.57 -10.11 -12.39
C PRO A 304 -80.04 -10.24 -11.93
N ASP A 305 -80.37 -10.03 -10.65
CA ASP A 305 -81.73 -10.29 -10.10
C ASP A 305 -82.51 -8.98 -9.78
N THR A 306 -83.82 -8.93 -10.06
CA THR A 306 -84.71 -7.77 -9.73
C THR A 306 -86.14 -8.15 -9.28
N ASN A 307 -86.84 -7.29 -8.51
CA ASN A 307 -88.20 -7.54 -7.95
C ASN A 307 -89.02 -6.23 -7.68
N THR A 308 -90.37 -6.28 -7.59
CA THR A 308 -91.29 -5.10 -7.46
C THR A 308 -92.44 -5.26 -6.44
N ASP A 309 -92.89 -4.19 -5.75
CA ASP A 309 -93.95 -4.21 -4.69
C ASP A 309 -94.72 -2.86 -4.52
N VAL A 310 -95.93 -2.84 -3.93
CA VAL A 310 -96.76 -1.61 -3.71
C VAL A 310 -97.27 -1.49 -2.26
N ALA A 311 -96.98 -0.37 -1.61
CA ALA A 311 -97.40 0.00 -0.26
C ALA A 311 -98.57 1.02 -0.22
N GLU A 312 -99.31 1.04 0.89
CA GLU A 312 -100.41 1.99 1.17
C GLU A 312 -100.18 2.74 2.50
N ASP A 313 -100.44 4.05 2.55
CA ASP A 313 -100.22 4.91 3.73
C ASP A 313 -101.37 5.92 3.96
N GLY A 314 -102.44 5.46 4.61
CA GLY A 314 -103.55 6.29 5.06
C GLY A 314 -104.39 6.84 3.91
N CYS A 315 -104.08 8.06 3.47
CA CYS A 315 -104.58 8.57 2.20
C CYS A 315 -103.65 8.18 1.03
N GLY A 316 -102.35 8.11 1.29
CA GLY A 316 -101.27 7.83 0.34
C GLY A 316 -101.16 6.37 -0.13
N ARG A 317 -100.41 6.16 -1.23
CA ARG A 317 -99.97 4.86 -1.78
C ARG A 317 -98.66 5.03 -2.58
N THR A 318 -97.79 4.01 -2.62
CA THR A 318 -96.41 4.07 -3.17
C THR A 318 -95.96 2.74 -3.83
N LEU A 319 -95.23 2.76 -4.96
CA LEU A 319 -94.63 1.60 -5.65
C LEU A 319 -93.10 1.52 -5.40
N ARG A 320 -92.50 0.32 -5.37
CA ARG A 320 -91.07 0.00 -5.06
C ARG A 320 -90.46 -1.09 -5.96
N VAL A 321 -89.13 -1.06 -6.16
CA VAL A 321 -88.31 -2.04 -6.93
C VAL A 321 -86.95 -2.30 -6.26
N THR A 322 -86.39 -3.52 -6.34
CA THR A 322 -85.09 -3.96 -5.73
C THR A 322 -84.21 -4.77 -6.71
N ALA A 323 -82.86 -4.78 -6.56
CA ALA A 323 -81.85 -5.52 -7.36
C ALA A 323 -80.59 -5.98 -6.57
N THR A 324 -79.84 -7.03 -7.00
CA THR A 324 -78.71 -7.67 -6.26
C THR A 324 -77.51 -8.11 -7.14
N ASP A 325 -76.26 -8.00 -6.65
CA ASP A 325 -74.98 -8.39 -7.33
C ASP A 325 -74.37 -9.75 -6.91
N ALA A 326 -73.24 -10.15 -7.52
CA ALA A 326 -72.62 -11.47 -7.34
C ALA A 326 -71.71 -11.61 -6.10
N CYS A 327 -71.24 -10.51 -5.50
CA CYS A 327 -70.61 -10.52 -4.19
C CYS A 327 -71.64 -10.51 -3.05
N GLY A 328 -72.91 -10.20 -3.37
CA GLY A 328 -74.09 -10.32 -2.50
C GLY A 328 -74.69 -9.00 -2.02
N ASN A 329 -74.37 -7.86 -2.65
CA ASN A 329 -74.85 -6.54 -2.24
C ASN A 329 -76.06 -6.07 -3.09
N VAL A 330 -76.85 -5.07 -2.61
CA VAL A 330 -78.27 -4.85 -3.02
C VAL A 330 -78.66 -3.37 -3.18
N GLY A 331 -79.50 -3.00 -4.18
CA GLY A 331 -80.01 -1.64 -4.50
C GLY A 331 -81.53 -1.52 -4.82
N ILE A 332 -82.16 -0.32 -4.73
CA ILE A 332 -83.65 -0.12 -4.65
C ILE A 332 -84.17 1.25 -5.25
N GLY A 333 -85.46 1.39 -5.69
CA GLY A 333 -86.14 2.67 -6.07
C GLY A 333 -87.72 2.72 -5.97
N GLU A 334 -88.39 3.91 -5.91
CA GLU A 334 -89.84 4.10 -5.48
C GLU A 334 -90.69 5.32 -6.09
N ARG A 335 -92.05 5.43 -5.90
CA ARG A 335 -93.00 6.57 -6.32
C ARG A 335 -94.48 6.60 -5.75
N SER A 336 -95.21 7.75 -5.51
CA SER A 336 -96.49 7.87 -4.67
C SER A 336 -97.77 8.72 -5.10
N TYR A 337 -99.01 8.56 -4.49
CA TYR A 337 -100.35 9.29 -4.72
C TYR A 337 -101.48 9.15 -3.58
N LEU A 338 -102.68 9.86 -3.50
CA LEU A 338 -103.57 10.06 -2.26
C LEU A 338 -105.17 9.82 -2.24
N ILE A 339 -105.90 9.71 -1.05
CA ILE A 339 -107.39 9.39 -0.75
C ILE A 339 -108.01 9.82 0.69
N ALA A 340 -109.19 10.49 0.88
CA ALA A 340 -109.69 11.20 2.15
C ALA A 340 -110.25 10.45 3.46
N GLN A 341 -110.19 11.08 4.69
CA GLN A 341 -110.43 10.54 6.10
C GLN A 341 -110.81 11.59 7.28
N PRO A 342 -110.86 11.27 8.65
CA PRO A 342 -111.23 12.19 9.81
C PRO A 342 -110.10 12.71 10.82
N VAL A 343 -110.34 13.73 11.73
CA VAL A 343 -109.26 14.43 12.56
C VAL A 343 -109.54 15.02 14.02
N ALA A 344 -108.48 15.48 14.75
CA ALA A 344 -108.36 16.12 16.13
C ALA A 344 -107.15 17.14 16.27
N VAL A 345 -106.63 17.58 17.45
CA VAL A 345 -105.44 18.55 17.62
C VAL A 345 -104.27 18.00 18.46
N ASP A 346 -103.04 18.48 18.19
CA ASP A 346 -101.90 18.55 19.15
C ASP A 346 -101.25 19.97 19.22
N ILE A 347 -100.57 20.34 20.31
CA ILE A 347 -99.84 21.61 20.50
C ILE A 347 -98.35 21.41 20.23
N ASN A 348 -97.74 22.28 19.42
CA ASN A 348 -96.36 22.17 18.98
C ASN A 348 -95.55 23.45 19.21
N GLY A 349 -94.27 23.41 18.85
CA GLY A 349 -93.30 24.48 19.09
C GLY A 349 -92.73 24.50 20.51
N VAL A 350 -93.35 23.76 21.45
CA VAL A 350 -92.78 23.36 22.75
C VAL A 350 -93.32 22.00 23.23
N GLU A 351 -92.57 21.29 24.06
CA GLU A 351 -92.96 20.12 24.86
C GLU A 351 -93.25 20.47 26.33
N GLU A 352 -93.88 19.55 27.06
CA GLU A 352 -94.25 19.75 28.47
C GLU A 352 -93.01 19.75 29.38
N GLY A 353 -92.58 20.94 29.79
CA GLY A 353 -91.39 21.18 30.60
C GLY A 353 -90.13 21.54 29.80
N GLU A 354 -90.23 21.68 28.48
CA GLU A 354 -89.10 22.00 27.61
C GLU A 354 -88.46 23.36 27.92
N LEU A 355 -87.20 23.52 27.56
CA LEU A 355 -86.44 24.77 27.60
C LEU A 355 -86.00 25.15 26.18
N VAL A 356 -86.30 26.38 25.75
CA VAL A 356 -86.00 26.86 24.40
C VAL A 356 -85.41 28.27 24.41
N GLY A 357 -84.52 28.63 23.47
CA GLY A 357 -83.89 29.97 23.45
C GLY A 357 -84.89 31.09 23.19
N GLU A 358 -85.85 30.79 22.32
CA GLU A 358 -87.10 31.51 22.17
C GLU A 358 -88.20 30.54 21.74
N ALA A 359 -89.45 30.80 22.15
CA ALA A 359 -90.60 29.95 21.87
C ALA A 359 -91.55 30.61 20.87
N ARG A 360 -91.93 29.86 19.84
CA ARG A 360 -93.06 30.13 18.96
C ARG A 360 -93.92 28.89 18.92
N ILE A 361 -95.06 28.97 19.59
CA ILE A 361 -96.02 27.87 19.66
C ILE A 361 -96.86 27.85 18.39
N THR A 362 -97.06 26.65 17.87
CA THR A 362 -97.96 26.30 16.76
C THR A 362 -98.82 25.10 17.18
N TRP A 363 -99.59 24.52 16.27
CA TRP A 363 -100.37 23.32 16.55
C TRP A 363 -100.69 22.54 15.29
N ASP A 364 -100.67 21.21 15.41
CA ASP A 364 -101.04 20.30 14.33
C ASP A 364 -102.44 19.72 14.55
N VAL A 365 -102.92 19.07 13.50
CA VAL A 365 -104.18 18.34 13.49
C VAL A 365 -103.83 16.83 13.54
N VAL A 366 -104.67 16.00 14.15
CA VAL A 366 -104.36 14.58 14.44
C VAL A 366 -105.36 13.67 13.77
N GLY A 367 -104.88 12.83 12.85
CA GLY A 367 -105.67 12.32 11.73
C GLY A 367 -105.32 13.14 10.48
N PRO A 368 -105.34 12.56 9.27
CA PRO A 368 -104.57 13.09 8.13
C PRO A 368 -104.91 14.55 7.83
N ASP A 369 -103.91 15.42 7.85
CA ASP A 369 -104.05 16.89 7.86
C ASP A 369 -104.67 17.48 6.59
N ALA A 370 -104.53 16.76 5.46
CA ALA A 370 -105.33 16.96 4.25
C ALA A 370 -106.85 16.90 4.51
N CYS A 371 -107.24 16.48 5.72
CA CYS A 371 -108.59 16.40 6.22
C CYS A 371 -108.91 17.40 7.37
N ALA A 372 -108.33 18.62 7.43
CA ALA A 372 -108.54 19.68 8.45
C ALA A 372 -109.38 20.93 8.02
N SER A 373 -109.80 21.85 8.94
CA SER A 373 -110.48 23.15 8.58
C SER A 373 -110.47 24.44 9.48
N ALA A 374 -110.23 24.51 10.81
CA ALA A 374 -110.18 25.79 11.59
C ALA A 374 -109.65 25.69 13.06
N VAL A 375 -108.92 26.70 13.64
CA VAL A 375 -108.21 26.64 14.98
C VAL A 375 -108.19 27.96 15.88
N ASP A 376 -107.98 27.89 17.23
CA ASP A 376 -107.88 29.00 18.26
C ASP A 376 -106.84 28.78 19.44
N ALA A 377 -106.20 29.81 20.11
CA ALA A 377 -105.19 29.67 21.23
C ALA A 377 -104.88 30.82 22.30
N SER A 378 -104.16 30.54 23.43
CA SER A 378 -103.72 31.51 24.53
C SER A 378 -102.65 31.05 25.58
N TYR A 379 -101.95 31.95 26.33
CA TYR A 379 -100.80 31.63 27.28
C TYR A 379 -100.67 32.41 28.64
N THR A 380 -99.70 32.06 29.52
CA THR A 380 -99.21 32.78 30.76
C THR A 380 -97.67 32.71 30.97
N ARG A 381 -97.07 33.54 31.86
CA ARG A 381 -95.61 33.56 32.22
C ARG A 381 -95.36 33.72 33.73
N ASN A 382 -94.44 32.95 34.33
CA ASN A 382 -94.04 32.96 35.74
C ASN A 382 -95.22 33.01 36.74
N GLY A 383 -96.34 32.34 36.42
CA GLY A 383 -97.58 32.36 37.23
C GLY A 383 -98.41 33.64 37.13
N GLY A 384 -98.17 34.49 36.13
CA GLY A 384 -98.92 35.73 35.87
C GLY A 384 -100.28 35.53 35.19
N ALA A 385 -100.87 36.63 34.72
CA ALA A 385 -102.18 36.63 34.06
C ALA A 385 -102.16 36.03 32.64
N SER A 386 -103.32 35.55 32.17
CA SER A 386 -103.47 34.94 30.84
C SER A 386 -103.65 35.97 29.72
N VAL A 387 -103.00 35.72 28.59
CA VAL A 387 -102.90 36.59 27.41
C VAL A 387 -103.27 35.77 26.16
N PRO A 388 -104.13 36.28 25.25
CA PRO A 388 -104.39 35.65 23.97
C PRO A 388 -103.12 35.46 23.16
N TYR A 389 -103.00 34.35 22.45
CA TYR A 389 -101.80 34.00 21.71
C TYR A 389 -102.14 33.84 20.22
N PRO A 390 -101.75 34.80 19.37
CA PRO A 390 -101.66 34.58 17.93
C PRO A 390 -100.64 33.47 17.68
N GLU A 391 -100.99 32.52 16.80
CA GLU A 391 -100.07 31.45 16.39
C GLU A 391 -98.72 32.03 15.95
N ASP A 392 -97.62 31.34 16.27
CA ASP A 392 -96.25 31.76 15.98
C ASP A 392 -95.80 33.10 16.63
N GLN A 393 -96.58 33.72 17.53
CA GLN A 393 -96.10 34.94 18.22
C GLN A 393 -94.87 34.65 19.09
N LEU A 394 -93.78 35.36 18.79
CA LEU A 394 -92.53 35.23 19.54
C LEU A 394 -92.66 35.51 21.04
N LEU A 395 -92.16 34.56 21.83
CA LEU A 395 -91.82 34.69 23.25
C LEU A 395 -90.31 34.48 23.36
N ASN A 396 -89.55 35.46 23.86
CA ASN A 396 -88.08 35.40 23.90
C ASN A 396 -87.47 36.08 25.13
N GLN A 397 -88.23 36.14 26.23
CA GLN A 397 -87.73 36.67 27.50
C GLN A 397 -87.51 35.53 28.51
N PRO A 398 -86.32 35.41 29.16
CA PRO A 398 -85.95 34.26 29.99
C PRO A 398 -86.89 34.01 31.20
N GLY A 399 -87.44 32.80 31.32
CA GLY A 399 -88.41 32.42 32.37
C GLY A 399 -89.41 31.34 31.96
N VAL A 400 -90.37 30.99 32.84
CA VAL A 400 -91.28 29.82 32.70
C VAL A 400 -92.68 30.23 32.17
N TYR A 401 -93.35 29.39 31.37
CA TYR A 401 -94.57 29.67 30.59
C TYR A 401 -95.60 28.51 30.53
N ALA A 402 -96.85 28.81 30.12
CA ALA A 402 -97.95 27.84 29.93
C ALA A 402 -98.96 28.25 28.81
N MET A 403 -99.52 27.32 28.03
CA MET A 403 -100.19 27.51 26.71
C MET A 403 -101.45 26.62 26.47
N THR A 404 -102.37 26.94 25.53
CA THR A 404 -103.71 26.28 25.32
C THR A 404 -104.33 26.47 23.90
N VAL A 405 -104.95 25.45 23.24
CA VAL A 405 -105.33 25.41 21.77
C VAL A 405 -106.58 24.52 21.36
N ARG A 406 -107.23 24.69 20.15
CA ARG A 406 -108.48 23.98 19.65
C ARG A 406 -108.79 23.92 18.10
N VAL A 407 -109.08 22.77 17.39
CA VAL A 407 -109.21 22.59 15.86
C VAL A 407 -110.43 21.83 15.22
N ALA A 408 -110.60 21.72 13.85
CA ALA A 408 -111.63 20.96 13.04
C ALA A 408 -111.20 20.21 11.69
N ASN A 409 -112.09 19.44 11.00
CA ASN A 409 -111.85 18.55 9.78
C ASN A 409 -112.27 19.06 8.34
N CYS A 410 -111.84 18.47 7.19
CA CYS A 410 -112.01 19.00 5.80
C CYS A 410 -113.42 18.87 5.19
N LEU A 411 -114.33 18.23 5.92
CA LEU A 411 -115.77 18.36 5.70
C LEU A 411 -116.47 19.16 6.84
N GLY A 412 -115.86 19.29 8.05
CA GLY A 412 -116.09 20.39 9.02
C GLY A 412 -116.35 20.10 10.54
N VAL A 413 -115.53 19.35 11.32
CA VAL A 413 -115.86 18.92 12.75
C VAL A 413 -114.68 18.97 13.81
N ALA A 414 -114.86 19.32 15.13
CA ALA A 414 -113.80 19.93 16.05
C ALA A 414 -113.40 19.39 17.52
N ARG A 415 -112.20 19.75 18.12
CA ARG A 415 -111.49 19.30 19.43
C ARG A 415 -110.47 20.31 20.15
N GLN A 416 -109.87 20.08 21.37
CA GLN A 416 -108.92 21.02 22.17
C GLN A 416 -107.83 20.43 23.16
N GLN A 417 -106.78 21.20 23.60
CA GLN A 417 -105.60 20.81 24.51
C GLN A 417 -104.84 21.97 25.29
N ILE A 418 -103.82 21.69 26.16
CA ILE A 418 -102.96 22.59 27.03
C ILE A 418 -101.47 22.08 27.16
N ARG A 419 -100.42 22.95 27.37
CA ARG A 419 -98.97 22.58 27.57
C ARG A 419 -98.09 23.64 28.31
N ASN A 420 -97.02 23.29 29.06
CA ASN A 420 -96.10 24.18 29.83
C ASN A 420 -94.61 24.11 29.38
N PHE A 421 -93.78 25.17 29.52
CA PHE A 421 -92.36 25.21 29.07
C PHE A 421 -91.53 26.38 29.69
N SER A 422 -90.26 26.58 29.31
CA SER A 422 -89.35 27.66 29.76
C SER A 422 -88.52 28.28 28.63
N ILE A 423 -87.96 29.49 28.85
CA ILE A 423 -87.12 30.24 27.90
C ILE A 423 -85.73 30.54 28.50
N ASN A 424 -84.67 30.34 27.70
CA ASN A 424 -83.28 30.25 28.17
C ASN A 424 -82.60 31.56 28.62
N SER A 425 -81.54 31.44 29.43
CA SER A 425 -80.66 32.53 29.87
C SER A 425 -79.21 32.31 29.43
N PRO A 426 -78.41 33.37 29.19
CA PRO A 426 -77.02 33.21 28.74
C PRO A 426 -76.14 32.42 29.73
N PRO A 427 -75.16 31.65 29.21
CA PRO A 427 -74.27 30.79 29.99
C PRO A 427 -73.15 31.57 30.66
N VAL A 428 -72.50 30.94 31.64
CA VAL A 428 -71.35 31.50 32.35
C VAL A 428 -70.06 30.85 31.85
N ALA A 429 -69.23 31.62 31.14
CA ALA A 429 -67.87 31.20 30.75
C ALA A 429 -66.93 31.07 31.96
N VAL A 430 -66.20 29.95 32.02
CA VAL A 430 -65.21 29.63 33.06
C VAL A 430 -63.99 28.96 32.41
N PRO A 431 -62.94 29.72 32.04
CA PRO A 431 -61.64 29.13 31.75
C PRO A 431 -61.02 28.59 33.05
N ILE A 432 -60.74 27.29 33.08
CA ILE A 432 -60.26 26.54 34.24
C ILE A 432 -58.73 26.53 34.27
N THR A 433 -58.16 27.07 35.34
CA THR A 433 -56.75 26.85 35.69
C THR A 433 -56.56 25.85 36.84
N ALA A 434 -57.63 25.50 37.55
CA ALA A 434 -57.58 24.59 38.68
C ALA A 434 -57.41 23.12 38.24
N GLY A 435 -56.24 22.53 38.51
CA GLY A 435 -55.93 21.13 38.17
C GLY A 435 -55.14 20.95 36.87
N ASN A 436 -54.99 21.99 36.07
CA ASN A 436 -54.06 22.01 34.94
C ASN A 436 -52.61 22.18 35.48
N PRO A 437 -51.63 21.37 35.07
CA PRO A 437 -50.24 21.50 35.53
C PRO A 437 -49.58 22.83 35.09
N SER A 438 -50.10 23.43 34.02
CA SER A 438 -49.58 24.65 33.37
C SER A 438 -50.35 25.89 33.82
N ALA A 439 -50.61 26.06 35.12
CA ALA A 439 -51.39 27.17 35.68
C ALA A 439 -50.54 28.07 36.60
N ASP A 440 -50.72 29.40 36.52
CA ASP A 440 -50.08 30.33 37.48
C ASP A 440 -50.87 30.31 38.81
N PRO A 441 -50.29 29.83 39.93
CA PRO A 441 -50.97 29.83 41.22
C PRO A 441 -51.16 31.24 41.83
N ALA A 442 -50.52 32.29 41.27
CA ALA A 442 -50.62 33.67 41.74
C ALA A 442 -51.68 34.51 41.00
N LEU A 443 -52.17 34.06 39.85
CA LEU A 443 -53.08 34.83 38.98
C LEU A 443 -54.33 34.02 38.59
N ALA A 444 -55.51 34.63 38.71
CA ALA A 444 -56.77 33.99 38.31
C ALA A 444 -56.91 33.97 36.77
N ASN A 445 -57.30 32.82 36.21
CA ASN A 445 -57.44 32.57 34.77
C ASN A 445 -56.13 32.75 33.97
N ALA A 446 -54.97 32.45 34.57
CA ALA A 446 -53.67 32.49 33.88
C ALA A 446 -53.02 31.10 33.75
N TYR A 447 -52.53 30.79 32.56
CA TYR A 447 -51.74 29.60 32.23
C TYR A 447 -50.27 29.97 32.03
N VAL A 448 -49.36 29.04 32.35
CA VAL A 448 -47.92 29.13 32.12
C VAL A 448 -47.44 27.85 31.47
N ALA A 449 -46.95 27.94 30.24
CA ALA A 449 -46.31 26.85 29.51
C ALA A 449 -44.82 27.15 29.30
N ILE A 450 -44.06 26.14 28.90
CA ILE A 450 -42.76 26.34 28.25
C ILE A 450 -42.95 26.18 26.74
N GLU A 451 -42.08 26.79 25.96
CA GLU A 451 -42.16 26.82 24.51
C GLU A 451 -42.17 25.41 23.88
N GLY A 452 -42.99 25.24 22.84
CA GLY A 452 -43.23 23.97 22.14
C GLY A 452 -43.84 22.84 22.99
N ALA A 453 -44.14 23.07 24.28
CA ALA A 453 -44.89 22.12 25.10
C ALA A 453 -46.40 22.30 24.87
N GLY A 454 -47.10 21.20 24.61
CA GLY A 454 -48.55 21.21 24.38
C GLY A 454 -49.31 21.81 25.57
N LEU A 455 -49.90 22.98 25.37
CA LEU A 455 -50.80 23.64 26.32
C LEU A 455 -52.24 23.46 25.84
N GLN A 456 -53.05 22.76 26.63
CA GLN A 456 -54.48 22.70 26.40
C GLN A 456 -55.21 23.67 27.34
N LEU A 457 -55.98 24.59 26.76
CA LEU A 457 -56.89 25.48 27.48
C LEU A 457 -58.21 24.74 27.73
N ASP A 458 -58.78 24.92 28.92
CA ASP A 458 -59.97 24.19 29.36
C ASP A 458 -61.07 25.16 29.77
N GLY A 459 -62.23 25.06 29.12
CA GLY A 459 -63.44 25.82 29.42
C GLY A 459 -64.54 25.00 30.08
N SER A 460 -64.35 23.70 30.34
CA SER A 460 -65.42 22.71 30.58
C SER A 460 -66.28 22.89 31.85
N GLU A 461 -65.88 23.74 32.80
CA GLU A 461 -66.70 24.15 33.95
C GLU A 461 -67.68 25.29 33.63
N SER A 462 -67.60 25.82 32.39
CA SER A 462 -68.61 26.71 31.84
C SER A 462 -69.97 26.02 31.86
N ARG A 463 -71.00 26.75 32.27
CA ARG A 463 -72.31 26.15 32.54
C ARG A 463 -73.47 27.08 32.22
N ALA A 464 -74.53 26.48 31.69
CA ALA A 464 -75.82 27.10 31.62
C ALA A 464 -76.46 27.19 33.03
N PRO A 465 -77.23 28.25 33.35
CA PRO A 465 -77.93 28.36 34.63
C PRO A 465 -79.13 27.41 34.78
N GLU A 466 -79.75 27.03 33.66
CA GLU A 466 -81.01 26.29 33.59
C GLU A 466 -80.83 24.76 33.72
N VAL A 467 -81.81 24.10 34.34
CA VAL A 467 -81.77 22.64 34.55
C VAL A 467 -82.16 21.91 33.26
N GLY A 468 -81.16 21.36 32.58
CA GLY A 468 -81.33 20.60 31.33
C GLY A 468 -80.68 21.25 30.11
N ASP A 469 -80.15 22.47 30.25
CA ASP A 469 -79.35 23.12 29.20
C ASP A 469 -77.88 22.67 29.26
N SER A 470 -77.19 22.71 28.11
CA SER A 470 -75.79 22.38 27.91
C SER A 470 -75.04 23.49 27.19
N ILE A 471 -73.72 23.50 27.32
CA ILE A 471 -72.86 24.35 26.48
C ILE A 471 -72.51 23.56 25.21
N ASP A 472 -72.94 24.08 24.07
CA ASP A 472 -72.78 23.40 22.78
C ASP A 472 -71.57 23.92 21.99
N LEU A 473 -71.21 25.20 22.17
CA LEU A 473 -70.06 25.79 21.49
C LEU A 473 -69.18 26.59 22.45
N TYR A 474 -67.88 26.43 22.29
CA TYR A 474 -66.83 27.17 22.96
C TYR A 474 -65.97 27.76 21.85
N GLN A 475 -65.67 29.06 21.90
CA GLN A 475 -64.88 29.76 20.90
C GLN A 475 -63.81 30.57 21.64
N TRP A 476 -62.57 30.45 21.18
CA TRP A 476 -61.39 31.03 21.84
C TRP A 476 -60.76 32.05 20.91
N ASP A 477 -60.74 33.30 21.36
CA ASP A 477 -59.91 34.39 20.85
C ASP A 477 -58.58 34.29 21.59
N MET A 478 -57.50 33.91 20.91
CA MET A 478 -56.20 33.55 21.51
C MET A 478 -55.24 34.74 21.56
N ASP A 479 -55.24 35.60 20.54
CA ASP A 479 -54.33 36.75 20.42
C ASP A 479 -54.95 38.09 20.91
N GLY A 480 -56.26 38.14 21.08
CA GLY A 480 -57.01 39.30 21.54
C GLY A 480 -57.40 40.28 20.43
N ASP A 481 -57.33 39.89 19.15
CA ASP A 481 -57.69 40.75 18.01
C ASP A 481 -59.22 40.90 17.81
N GLY A 482 -60.02 40.01 18.42
CA GLY A 482 -61.48 39.99 18.37
C GLY A 482 -62.07 39.01 17.35
N ASN A 483 -61.25 38.22 16.67
CA ASN A 483 -61.65 37.01 15.94
C ASN A 483 -61.54 35.78 16.86
N PHE A 484 -62.10 34.63 16.44
CA PHE A 484 -61.94 33.37 17.17
C PHE A 484 -61.03 32.44 16.39
N ASP A 485 -59.98 31.94 17.05
CA ASP A 485 -58.91 31.13 16.47
C ASP A 485 -59.18 29.62 16.58
N ALA A 486 -59.88 29.20 17.64
CA ALA A 486 -60.20 27.80 17.89
C ALA A 486 -61.60 27.61 18.52
N GLU A 487 -62.15 26.42 18.34
CA GLU A 487 -63.44 26.03 18.92
C GLU A 487 -63.35 24.70 19.67
N GLY A 488 -64.07 24.57 20.78
CA GLY A 488 -64.15 23.35 21.61
C GLY A 488 -63.92 23.60 23.12
N PRO A 489 -64.47 22.73 24.00
CA PRO A 489 -64.31 22.88 25.46
C PRO A 489 -62.86 22.72 25.91
N LEU A 490 -62.06 22.00 25.13
CA LEU A 490 -60.63 21.84 25.24
C LEU A 490 -60.03 22.25 23.90
N VAL A 491 -59.08 23.20 23.89
CA VAL A 491 -58.36 23.61 22.68
C VAL A 491 -56.87 23.64 22.95
N ASP A 492 -56.08 23.19 21.98
CA ASP A 492 -54.63 23.29 22.04
C ASP A 492 -54.22 24.71 21.63
N PHE A 493 -53.47 25.39 22.50
CA PHE A 493 -52.91 26.71 22.25
C PHE A 493 -51.52 26.56 21.66
N ASN A 494 -51.20 27.31 20.60
CA ASN A 494 -49.87 27.25 20.00
C ASN A 494 -48.82 27.88 20.92
N THR A 495 -47.84 27.10 21.36
CA THR A 495 -46.73 27.52 22.23
C THR A 495 -45.41 27.63 21.45
N ASP A 496 -45.46 27.72 20.13
CA ASP A 496 -44.31 27.85 19.22
C ASP A 496 -43.63 29.24 19.23
N GLU A 497 -44.20 30.24 19.92
CA GLU A 497 -43.59 31.55 20.18
C GLU A 497 -43.68 31.87 21.68
N ASP A 498 -42.60 32.42 22.27
CA ASP A 498 -42.55 32.81 23.67
C ASP A 498 -43.36 34.10 23.97
N GLY A 499 -43.55 34.42 25.27
CA GLY A 499 -44.11 35.70 25.70
C GLY A 499 -45.48 35.63 26.38
N VAL A 500 -46.26 36.72 26.32
CA VAL A 500 -47.49 36.90 27.13
C VAL A 500 -48.70 37.25 26.26
N PHE A 501 -49.53 36.25 26.01
CA PHE A 501 -50.76 36.33 25.23
C PHE A 501 -51.97 36.56 26.14
N ASN A 502 -52.96 37.35 25.70
CA ASN A 502 -54.15 37.67 26.49
C ASN A 502 -55.39 37.47 25.60
N GLY A 503 -56.19 36.45 25.90
CA GLY A 503 -57.30 36.02 25.06
C GLY A 503 -58.65 36.03 25.78
N THR A 504 -59.70 35.68 25.04
CA THR A 504 -61.09 35.62 25.54
C THR A 504 -61.77 34.29 25.18
N LEU A 505 -62.28 33.58 26.18
CA LEU A 505 -63.20 32.46 25.98
C LEU A 505 -64.62 32.97 25.87
N ARG A 506 -65.28 32.68 24.76
CA ARG A 506 -66.73 32.75 24.58
C ARG A 506 -67.33 31.35 24.68
N VAL A 507 -68.40 31.19 25.45
CA VAL A 507 -69.22 29.97 25.44
C VAL A 507 -70.64 30.30 25.03
N THR A 508 -71.24 29.43 24.23
CA THR A 508 -72.59 29.53 23.70
C THR A 508 -73.34 28.25 24.07
N ASP A 509 -74.52 28.41 24.67
CA ASP A 509 -75.38 27.30 25.07
C ASP A 509 -76.08 26.63 23.88
N SER A 510 -76.76 25.51 24.16
CA SER A 510 -77.48 24.68 23.18
C SER A 510 -78.60 25.43 22.44
N LEU A 511 -78.94 26.63 22.90
CA LEU A 511 -80.01 27.47 22.39
C LEU A 511 -79.48 28.82 21.86
N GLY A 512 -78.17 28.95 21.71
CA GLY A 512 -77.49 30.04 21.00
C GLY A 512 -77.21 31.30 21.81
N ALA A 513 -77.53 31.34 23.12
CA ALA A 513 -77.15 32.47 23.96
C ALA A 513 -75.72 32.28 24.49
N PHE A 514 -74.98 33.38 24.69
CA PHE A 514 -73.53 33.32 24.94
C PHE A 514 -73.05 34.22 26.08
N GLY A 515 -71.92 33.83 26.69
CA GLY A 515 -71.20 34.57 27.71
C GLY A 515 -69.69 34.49 27.48
N GLU A 516 -68.95 35.52 27.93
CA GLU A 516 -67.53 35.71 27.59
C GLU A 516 -66.68 35.97 28.84
N ARG A 517 -65.41 35.53 28.83
CA ARG A 517 -64.45 35.75 29.91
C ARG A 517 -62.99 35.70 29.45
N ALA A 518 -62.21 36.70 29.85
CA ALA A 518 -60.79 36.80 29.54
C ALA A 518 -59.90 35.85 30.37
N PHE A 519 -58.79 35.42 29.74
CA PHE A 519 -57.72 34.62 30.30
C PHE A 519 -56.33 35.14 29.82
N ARG A 520 -55.25 34.60 30.37
CA ARG A 520 -53.86 34.89 29.96
C ARG A 520 -53.07 33.61 29.77
N VAL A 521 -52.18 33.58 28.79
CA VAL A 521 -51.13 32.57 28.65
C VAL A 521 -49.77 33.27 28.78
N THR A 522 -48.82 32.63 29.45
CA THR A 522 -47.41 33.00 29.45
C THR A 522 -46.60 31.81 28.97
N VAL A 523 -45.97 31.94 27.81
CA VAL A 523 -45.03 30.94 27.29
C VAL A 523 -43.64 31.37 27.72
N LEU A 524 -42.90 30.46 28.35
CA LEU A 524 -41.52 30.66 28.77
C LEU A 524 -40.58 30.05 27.73
N ASP A 525 -39.65 30.88 27.25
CA ASP A 525 -38.46 30.50 26.49
C ASP A 525 -37.72 29.28 27.10
N VAL A 526 -37.10 28.48 26.23
CA VAL A 526 -36.35 27.27 26.58
C VAL A 526 -34.96 27.34 25.94
N ASP A 527 -33.93 27.71 26.73
CA ASP A 527 -32.54 27.79 26.25
C ASP A 527 -32.12 26.56 25.39
N PRO A 528 -31.46 26.76 24.23
CA PRO A 528 -31.02 25.71 23.35
C PRO A 528 -29.81 25.02 24.00
N ILE A 529 -29.59 23.73 23.75
CA ILE A 529 -28.53 22.98 24.41
C ILE A 529 -27.34 22.81 23.46
N ALA A 530 -26.40 23.75 23.51
CA ALA A 530 -25.10 23.61 22.83
C ALA A 530 -24.38 22.31 23.25
N ASN A 531 -23.97 21.50 22.27
CA ASN A 531 -23.16 20.31 22.48
C ASN A 531 -22.01 20.28 21.46
N ALA A 532 -20.80 20.61 21.92
CA ALA A 532 -19.60 20.66 21.09
C ALA A 532 -18.94 19.29 20.87
N GLY A 533 -19.52 18.19 21.37
CA GLY A 533 -18.91 16.86 21.37
C GLY A 533 -17.67 16.76 22.26
N GLY A 534 -16.65 16.01 21.82
CA GLY A 534 -15.37 15.90 22.50
C GLY A 534 -15.38 15.12 23.83
N PRO A 535 -14.31 15.23 24.66
CA PRO A 535 -13.07 15.95 24.39
C PRO A 535 -12.33 15.38 23.17
N TYR A 536 -11.55 16.22 22.50
CA TYR A 536 -10.86 15.85 21.26
C TYR A 536 -9.37 15.69 21.46
N ILE A 537 -8.78 14.76 20.73
CA ILE A 537 -7.34 14.65 20.52
C ILE A 537 -7.12 14.74 19.02
N VAL A 538 -6.26 15.67 18.58
CA VAL A 538 -5.89 15.88 17.18
C VAL A 538 -4.39 16.10 17.08
N ASP A 539 -3.86 15.96 15.88
CA ASP A 539 -2.45 16.20 15.59
C ASP A 539 -2.28 17.61 15.00
N GLN A 540 -1.20 18.30 15.36
CA GLN A 540 -0.86 19.64 14.88
C GLN A 540 -0.87 19.70 13.35
N GLY A 541 -1.29 20.85 12.78
CA GLY A 541 -1.44 21.02 11.32
C GLY A 541 -2.58 20.21 10.67
N SER A 542 -3.20 19.24 11.36
CA SER A 542 -4.32 18.47 10.80
C SER A 542 -5.61 19.28 10.72
N VAL A 543 -6.49 18.94 9.77
CA VAL A 543 -7.83 19.54 9.68
C VAL A 543 -8.74 18.95 10.74
N PHE A 544 -8.94 19.68 11.83
CA PHE A 544 -9.90 19.38 12.88
C PHE A 544 -11.32 19.76 12.46
N ARG A 545 -12.28 18.89 12.76
CA ARG A 545 -13.72 19.10 12.56
C ARG A 545 -14.46 18.73 13.85
N PRO A 546 -14.78 19.68 14.73
CA PRO A 546 -15.66 19.38 15.86
C PRO A 546 -17.08 19.05 15.38
N ASP A 547 -17.86 18.40 16.23
CA ASP A 547 -19.20 17.93 15.89
C ASP A 547 -20.26 18.55 16.81
N GLY A 548 -20.87 19.62 16.32
CA GLY A 548 -21.97 20.32 16.97
C GLY A 548 -23.36 19.73 16.69
N ARG A 549 -23.48 18.67 15.87
CA ARG A 549 -24.78 18.13 15.41
C ARG A 549 -25.63 17.52 16.53
N ALA A 550 -25.03 17.24 17.67
CA ALA A 550 -25.74 16.79 18.87
C ALA A 550 -26.27 17.94 19.73
N SER A 551 -26.11 19.20 19.28
CA SER A 551 -26.76 20.36 19.90
C SER A 551 -28.26 20.28 19.67
N GLN A 552 -29.04 20.61 20.69
CA GLN A 552 -30.49 20.52 20.65
C GLN A 552 -31.08 21.93 20.62
N PRO A 553 -32.09 22.21 19.78
CA PRO A 553 -32.88 23.43 19.92
C PRO A 553 -33.66 23.44 21.24
N GLY A 554 -34.18 24.61 21.64
CA GLY A 554 -35.04 24.72 22.83
C GLY A 554 -36.29 23.85 22.72
N SER A 555 -36.95 23.93 21.57
CA SER A 555 -38.10 23.09 21.22
C SER A 555 -38.04 22.58 19.77
N ALA A 556 -39.14 22.04 19.23
CA ALA A 556 -39.21 21.67 17.81
C ALA A 556 -39.57 22.87 16.90
N ALA A 557 -40.13 23.91 17.51
CA ALA A 557 -40.63 25.13 16.89
C ALA A 557 -39.55 26.21 16.91
N ASP A 558 -39.04 26.52 18.11
CA ASP A 558 -37.81 27.25 18.30
C ASP A 558 -36.63 26.43 17.76
N ARG A 559 -35.79 27.04 16.92
CA ARG A 559 -34.72 26.33 16.21
C ARG A 559 -33.48 27.17 16.14
N ILE A 560 -32.36 26.60 16.60
CA ILE A 560 -31.00 27.15 16.49
C ILE A 560 -30.80 27.86 15.13
N ARG A 561 -30.70 29.18 15.19
CA ARG A 561 -30.51 30.12 14.09
C ARG A 561 -29.03 30.38 13.78
N GLU A 562 -28.13 30.24 14.75
CA GLU A 562 -26.69 30.44 14.56
C GLU A 562 -25.85 29.48 15.43
N TYR A 563 -24.80 28.91 14.81
CA TYR A 563 -23.69 28.24 15.50
C TYR A 563 -22.46 29.16 15.46
N GLU A 564 -21.84 29.41 16.61
CA GLU A 564 -20.60 30.19 16.77
C GLU A 564 -19.52 29.33 17.44
N TRP A 565 -18.37 29.17 16.78
CA TRP A 565 -17.24 28.40 17.29
C TRP A 565 -16.01 29.27 17.52
N ASP A 566 -15.49 29.25 18.74
CA ASP A 566 -14.20 29.83 19.15
C ASP A 566 -13.24 28.69 19.51
N PHE A 567 -12.13 28.56 18.78
CA PHE A 567 -11.16 27.48 18.95
C PHE A 567 -10.18 27.71 20.12
N GLY A 568 -10.17 28.92 20.72
CA GLY A 568 -9.38 29.22 21.91
C GLY A 568 -7.85 29.34 21.68
N ASP A 569 -7.40 29.36 20.42
CA ASP A 569 -6.00 29.57 20.01
C ASP A 569 -5.68 31.03 19.62
N GLY A 570 -6.68 31.91 19.72
CA GLY A 570 -6.57 33.32 19.35
C GLY A 570 -6.96 33.63 17.90
N THR A 571 -7.36 32.64 17.11
CA THR A 571 -8.01 32.88 15.81
C THR A 571 -9.44 33.45 15.99
N PRO A 572 -9.97 34.21 15.01
CA PRO A 572 -11.32 34.76 15.11
C PRO A 572 -12.42 33.68 15.10
N PRO A 573 -13.46 33.78 15.95
CA PRO A 573 -14.57 32.83 15.93
C PRO A 573 -15.30 32.78 14.58
N VAL A 574 -15.77 31.60 14.20
CA VAL A 574 -16.54 31.36 12.96
C VAL A 574 -18.02 31.17 13.26
N ARG A 575 -18.90 31.73 12.43
CA ARG A 575 -20.36 31.78 12.68
C ARG A 575 -21.19 31.38 11.47
N GLY A 576 -22.35 30.76 11.69
CA GLY A 576 -23.38 30.57 10.66
C GLY A 576 -24.50 29.59 11.03
N ALA A 577 -25.66 29.74 10.39
CA ALA A 577 -26.90 29.01 10.71
C ALA A 577 -26.84 27.48 10.58
N ASN A 578 -25.99 26.96 9.69
CA ASN A 578 -25.81 25.52 9.47
C ASN A 578 -24.38 25.05 9.78
N LEU A 579 -23.62 25.82 10.58
CA LEU A 579 -22.21 25.57 10.85
C LEU A 579 -22.01 24.53 11.96
N THR A 580 -22.63 23.35 11.83
CA THR A 580 -22.56 22.27 12.81
C THR A 580 -21.21 21.56 12.84
N GLN A 581 -20.42 21.62 11.76
CA GLN A 581 -19.10 20.98 11.64
C GLN A 581 -18.12 21.90 10.87
N PRO A 582 -17.61 22.98 11.49
CA PRO A 582 -16.57 23.82 10.88
C PRO A 582 -15.27 23.04 10.66
N GLN A 583 -14.35 23.64 9.89
CA GLN A 583 -12.98 23.17 9.75
C GLN A 583 -12.04 24.16 10.44
N HIS A 584 -11.06 23.64 11.19
CA HIS A 584 -10.00 24.43 11.81
C HIS A 584 -8.68 23.66 11.80
N THR A 585 -7.57 24.37 11.93
CA THR A 585 -6.24 23.78 12.05
C THR A 585 -5.44 24.55 13.09
N TYR A 586 -5.03 23.85 14.14
CA TYR A 586 -4.17 24.42 15.18
C TYR A 586 -2.72 24.45 14.69
N ALA A 587 -2.12 25.64 14.70
CA ALA A 587 -0.76 25.85 14.21
C ALA A 587 0.33 25.33 15.18
N ALA A 588 0.02 25.31 16.48
CA ALA A 588 0.90 24.86 17.55
C ALA A 588 0.24 23.76 18.39
N ASN A 589 1.03 22.83 18.93
CA ASN A 589 0.59 21.84 19.91
C ASN A 589 0.05 22.48 21.21
N GLY A 590 -0.54 21.67 22.09
CA GLY A 590 -0.98 22.09 23.42
C GLY A 590 -2.45 21.81 23.74
N ASN A 591 -2.98 22.49 24.76
CA ASN A 591 -4.37 22.29 25.23
C ASN A 591 -5.20 23.56 24.98
N TYR A 592 -6.22 23.45 24.15
CA TYR A 592 -7.12 24.53 23.78
C TYR A 592 -8.53 24.31 24.34
N ASN A 593 -9.22 25.41 24.62
CA ASN A 593 -10.59 25.42 25.12
C ASN A 593 -11.53 25.78 23.97
N LEU A 594 -12.00 24.78 23.24
CA LEU A 594 -13.00 24.95 22.18
C LEU A 594 -14.35 25.33 22.81
N ARG A 595 -14.90 26.47 22.42
CA ARG A 595 -16.25 26.90 22.80
C ARG A 595 -17.18 26.84 21.60
N LEU A 596 -18.28 26.11 21.73
CA LEU A 596 -19.46 26.27 20.89
C LEU A 596 -20.45 27.16 21.65
N THR A 597 -20.98 28.17 20.96
CA THR A 597 -22.19 28.89 21.35
C THR A 597 -23.26 28.61 20.29
N VAL A 598 -24.45 28.20 20.71
CA VAL A 598 -25.62 28.12 19.82
C VAL A 598 -26.62 29.19 20.23
N ARG A 599 -27.33 29.73 19.25
CA ARG A 599 -28.35 30.78 19.40
C ARG A 599 -29.56 30.40 18.58
N ASP A 600 -30.73 30.66 19.10
CA ASP A 600 -31.98 30.77 18.38
C ASP A 600 -32.30 32.27 18.12
N GLU A 601 -33.57 32.64 18.09
CA GLU A 601 -34.06 34.01 17.97
C GLU A 601 -33.88 34.86 19.23
N ASP A 602 -33.97 34.28 20.43
CA ASP A 602 -34.18 35.03 21.67
C ASP A 602 -33.14 34.74 22.78
N SER A 603 -32.41 33.61 22.70
CA SER A 603 -31.48 33.15 23.74
C SER A 603 -30.09 32.71 23.22
N GLU A 604 -29.19 32.34 24.13
CA GLU A 604 -27.91 31.70 23.80
C GLU A 604 -27.47 30.68 24.87
N HIS A 605 -26.84 29.59 24.43
CA HIS A 605 -26.13 28.68 25.33
C HIS A 605 -24.73 28.38 24.81
N SER A 606 -23.77 28.25 25.72
CA SER A 606 -22.39 27.92 25.37
C SER A 606 -21.81 26.77 26.19
N VAL A 607 -21.03 25.93 25.53
CA VAL A 607 -20.32 24.81 26.15
C VAL A 607 -18.84 24.88 25.78
N ILE A 608 -17.96 24.53 26.73
CA ILE A 608 -16.52 24.52 26.53
C ILE A 608 -16.01 23.08 26.68
N VAL A 609 -15.28 22.60 25.68
CA VAL A 609 -14.67 21.28 25.65
C VAL A 609 -13.17 21.40 25.36
N ARG A 610 -12.38 20.44 25.87
CA ARG A 610 -10.93 20.46 25.67
C ARG A 610 -10.58 19.84 24.31
N VAL A 611 -9.68 20.50 23.60
CA VAL A 611 -8.93 19.92 22.48
C VAL A 611 -7.47 19.78 22.91
N THR A 612 -6.95 18.56 22.91
CA THR A 612 -5.52 18.29 23.08
C THR A 612 -4.91 18.14 21.69
N VAL A 613 -4.12 19.14 21.28
CA VAL A 613 -3.33 19.07 20.05
C VAL A 613 -2.00 18.43 20.39
N ARG A 614 -1.75 17.25 19.83
CA ARG A 614 -0.47 16.56 19.93
C ARG A 614 0.52 17.19 18.97
N ASP A 615 1.74 17.24 19.46
CA ASP A 615 2.95 17.49 18.68
C ASP A 615 3.09 16.46 17.54
N VAL A 616 3.78 16.83 16.46
CA VAL A 616 4.01 15.97 15.30
C VAL A 616 5.48 16.05 14.89
N ASP A 617 6.26 15.09 15.40
CA ASP A 617 7.70 14.98 15.17
C ASP A 617 8.09 15.14 13.68
N PRO A 618 9.24 15.78 13.37
CA PRO A 618 9.69 15.98 12.00
C PRO A 618 9.99 14.64 11.33
N ILE A 619 9.74 14.55 10.03
CA ILE A 619 9.86 13.29 9.30
C ILE A 619 11.18 13.28 8.53
N ILE A 620 12.05 12.33 8.85
CA ILE A 620 13.21 12.00 8.02
C ILE A 620 12.72 11.01 6.96
N ASP A 621 12.69 11.44 5.70
CA ASP A 621 12.24 10.61 4.57
C ASP A 621 13.34 9.65 4.12
N ALA A 622 14.59 10.12 4.08
CA ALA A 622 15.75 9.30 3.73
C ALA A 622 17.06 9.92 4.23
N ILE A 623 17.97 9.07 4.71
CA ILE A 623 19.40 9.33 4.69
C ILE A 623 19.95 8.77 3.39
N ILE A 624 20.65 9.58 2.62
CA ILE A 624 21.30 9.19 1.37
C ILE A 624 22.79 9.00 1.68
N PRO A 625 23.25 7.74 1.80
CA PRO A 625 24.67 7.44 1.97
C PRO A 625 25.42 7.61 0.63
N PRO A 626 26.75 7.76 0.69
CA PRO A 626 27.61 7.67 -0.48
C PRO A 626 27.56 6.27 -1.13
N GLU A 627 27.89 6.20 -2.42
CA GLU A 627 28.09 4.93 -3.15
C GLU A 627 29.53 4.42 -2.92
N ASP A 628 29.69 3.14 -2.57
CA ASP A 628 30.97 2.48 -2.21
C ASP A 628 31.88 3.35 -1.30
N PRO A 629 31.44 3.70 -0.07
CA PRO A 629 32.26 4.47 0.86
C PRO A 629 33.53 3.70 1.20
N ARG A 630 34.67 4.39 1.11
CA ARG A 630 35.99 3.84 1.43
C ARG A 630 36.60 4.64 2.57
N GLU A 631 37.40 3.98 3.39
CA GLU A 631 38.25 4.69 4.35
C GLU A 631 39.19 5.67 3.61
N LEU A 632 39.60 6.73 4.30
CA LEU A 632 40.52 7.77 3.82
C LEU A 632 40.03 8.57 2.59
N VAL A 633 38.88 8.24 2.01
CA VAL A 633 38.24 9.01 0.93
C VAL A 633 37.15 9.91 1.51
N PRO A 634 37.16 11.22 1.25
CA PRO A 634 36.04 12.10 1.61
C PRO A 634 34.77 11.70 0.86
N VAL A 635 33.72 11.40 1.61
CA VAL A 635 32.41 10.97 1.12
C VAL A 635 31.31 11.94 1.57
N VAL A 636 30.24 12.01 0.80
CA VAL A 636 29.12 12.93 1.04
C VAL A 636 27.90 12.18 1.54
N PHE A 637 27.32 12.66 2.63
CA PHE A 637 26.00 12.25 3.11
C PHE A 637 25.02 13.39 2.90
N SER A 638 23.77 13.06 2.58
CA SER A 638 22.68 14.03 2.62
C SER A 638 21.43 13.45 3.27
N VAL A 639 20.58 14.33 3.81
CA VAL A 639 19.31 13.96 4.44
C VAL A 639 18.15 14.66 3.73
N GLN A 640 17.13 13.87 3.39
CA GLN A 640 15.82 14.38 3.01
C GLN A 640 14.93 14.30 4.23
N ALA A 641 14.46 15.46 4.70
CA ALA A 641 13.53 15.56 5.81
C ALA A 641 12.52 16.69 5.56
N ARG A 642 11.33 16.55 6.16
CA ARG A 642 10.26 17.54 6.13
C ARG A 642 9.71 17.77 7.53
N ALA A 643 9.07 18.92 7.72
CA ALA A 643 8.25 19.19 8.90
C ALA A 643 7.16 18.10 9.09
N GLY A 644 6.82 17.79 10.34
CA GLY A 644 5.67 16.94 10.64
C GLY A 644 4.33 17.61 10.34
N ALA A 645 4.28 18.95 10.45
CA ALA A 645 3.14 19.80 10.11
C ALA A 645 3.60 21.06 9.33
N ASP A 646 2.81 21.54 8.37
CA ASP A 646 3.13 22.74 7.57
C ASP A 646 3.36 24.02 8.40
N SER A 647 2.86 24.05 9.64
CA SER A 647 3.03 25.16 10.59
C SER A 647 4.22 25.02 11.54
N ASP A 648 4.99 23.92 11.48
CA ASP A 648 6.14 23.66 12.35
C ASP A 648 7.45 23.46 11.55
N PRO A 649 8.16 24.54 11.19
CA PRO A 649 9.32 24.45 10.31
C PRO A 649 10.54 23.85 11.00
N LEU A 650 11.28 23.01 10.27
CA LEU A 650 12.56 22.46 10.71
C LEU A 650 13.56 23.57 11.09
N THR A 651 14.20 23.44 12.24
CA THR A 651 15.11 24.45 12.81
C THR A 651 16.58 24.01 12.84
N ARG A 652 16.87 22.71 12.94
CA ARG A 652 18.24 22.20 13.09
C ARG A 652 18.43 20.76 12.59
N TYR A 653 19.60 20.54 12.01
CA TYR A 653 20.16 19.23 11.70
C TYR A 653 21.42 19.00 12.55
N GLU A 654 21.62 17.77 12.99
CA GLU A 654 22.73 17.30 13.84
C GLU A 654 23.16 15.91 13.32
N TRP A 655 24.36 15.80 12.75
CA TRP A 655 24.94 14.54 12.28
C TRP A 655 25.98 14.04 13.26
N ASP A 656 25.82 12.79 13.67
CA ASP A 656 26.72 11.99 14.49
C ASP A 656 27.25 10.85 13.58
N MET A 657 28.56 10.83 13.35
CA MET A 657 29.20 9.99 12.34
C MET A 657 29.83 8.72 12.91
N ASP A 658 30.22 8.72 14.19
CA ASP A 658 30.89 7.60 14.86
C ASP A 658 29.98 6.84 15.84
N GLY A 659 28.81 7.40 16.17
CA GLY A 659 27.80 6.82 17.04
C GLY A 659 28.03 7.06 18.53
N ASP A 660 28.90 8.01 18.93
CA ASP A 660 29.16 8.31 20.34
C ASP A 660 28.02 9.13 21.02
N GLY A 661 27.10 9.70 20.23
CA GLY A 661 25.98 10.53 20.67
C GLY A 661 26.27 12.04 20.70
N VAL A 662 27.44 12.47 20.22
CA VAL A 662 27.84 13.87 20.02
C VAL A 662 27.89 14.15 18.52
N PRO A 663 27.20 15.18 17.99
CA PRO A 663 27.22 15.44 16.56
C PRO A 663 28.45 16.25 16.12
N GLU A 664 29.25 15.71 15.19
CA GLU A 664 30.37 16.39 14.52
C GLU A 664 29.89 17.63 13.73
N TYR A 665 28.73 17.52 13.08
CA TYR A 665 28.20 18.56 12.19
C TYR A 665 26.80 18.96 12.62
N ALA A 666 26.57 20.25 12.90
CA ALA A 666 25.23 20.69 13.30
C ALA A 666 24.90 22.15 12.94
N GLY A 667 23.67 22.39 12.51
CA GLY A 667 23.17 23.72 12.12
C GLY A 667 21.85 23.68 11.35
N ALA A 668 21.28 24.86 11.08
CA ALA A 668 19.95 24.97 10.46
C ALA A 668 19.88 24.52 8.99
N ASN A 669 21.00 24.55 8.26
CA ASN A 669 21.08 24.21 6.83
C ASN A 669 22.08 23.07 6.57
N VAL A 670 22.31 22.20 7.55
CA VAL A 670 23.29 21.10 7.47
C VAL A 670 22.60 19.84 6.91
N THR A 671 22.01 19.97 5.73
CA THR A 671 21.30 18.89 5.02
C THR A 671 22.25 17.99 4.21
N GLU A 672 23.48 18.43 4.01
CA GLU A 672 24.54 17.74 3.27
C GLU A 672 25.88 17.98 4.01
N ILE A 673 26.66 16.92 4.21
CA ILE A 673 27.96 16.95 4.91
C ILE A 673 28.99 16.12 4.16
N THR A 674 30.26 16.52 4.27
CA THR A 674 31.40 15.74 3.79
C THR A 674 32.18 15.20 4.99
N HIS A 675 32.37 13.89 5.03
CA HIS A 675 33.05 13.17 6.10
C HIS A 675 34.08 12.19 5.52
N GLN A 676 35.10 11.83 6.30
CA GLN A 676 36.17 10.92 5.89
C GLN A 676 36.38 9.92 7.02
N PHE A 677 36.10 8.64 6.77
CA PHE A 677 36.30 7.59 7.76
C PHE A 677 37.78 7.20 7.82
N ASP A 678 38.39 7.30 8.99
CA ASP A 678 39.78 6.87 9.18
C ASP A 678 39.92 5.33 9.27
N GLU A 679 38.84 4.57 9.46
CA GLU A 679 38.86 3.10 9.57
C GLU A 679 37.76 2.42 8.73
N PRO A 680 37.98 1.17 8.25
CA PRO A 680 37.00 0.43 7.49
C PRO A 680 36.12 -0.41 8.43
N GLY A 681 35.03 -0.94 7.90
CA GLY A 681 34.06 -1.73 8.65
C GLY A 681 32.73 -1.00 8.82
N ARG A 682 31.92 -1.48 9.77
CA ARG A 682 30.52 -1.09 9.90
C ARG A 682 30.36 0.10 10.86
N HIS A 683 30.17 1.29 10.29
CA HIS A 683 29.89 2.52 11.03
C HIS A 683 28.38 2.76 11.12
N VAL A 684 27.93 3.45 12.18
CA VAL A 684 26.52 3.82 12.37
C VAL A 684 26.42 5.34 12.35
N VAL A 685 26.07 5.88 11.18
CA VAL A 685 25.83 7.32 11.02
C VAL A 685 24.40 7.62 11.41
N SER A 686 24.18 8.62 12.25
CA SER A 686 22.85 9.09 12.60
C SER A 686 22.66 10.58 12.32
N VAL A 687 21.43 10.96 11.98
CA VAL A 687 21.02 12.35 11.86
C VAL A 687 19.82 12.60 12.75
N THR A 688 19.95 13.61 13.60
CA THR A 688 18.86 14.20 14.38
C THR A 688 18.36 15.44 13.66
N VAL A 689 17.06 15.46 13.37
CA VAL A 689 16.36 16.61 12.76
C VAL A 689 15.39 17.17 13.79
N ARG A 690 15.43 18.48 14.01
CA ARG A 690 14.61 19.20 14.99
C ARG A 690 13.72 20.24 14.31
N ASP A 691 12.55 20.46 14.85
CA ASP A 691 11.72 21.65 14.64
C ASP A 691 11.81 22.56 15.88
N GLN A 692 10.74 23.23 16.31
CA GLN A 692 10.81 24.17 17.43
C GLN A 692 10.88 23.49 18.81
N ASP A 693 10.23 22.35 18.99
CA ASP A 693 10.03 21.71 20.29
C ASP A 693 10.10 20.17 20.29
N SER A 694 10.15 19.53 19.13
CA SER A 694 10.32 18.08 18.96
C SER A 694 11.63 17.72 18.22
N PHE A 695 11.86 16.41 18.00
CA PHE A 695 12.93 15.93 17.13
C PHE A 695 12.71 14.47 16.69
N SER A 696 13.24 14.13 15.51
CA SER A 696 13.39 12.74 15.05
C SER A 696 14.87 12.40 14.87
N VAL A 697 15.21 11.13 15.13
CA VAL A 697 16.55 10.59 14.89
C VAL A 697 16.41 9.37 13.97
N GLN A 698 17.22 9.32 12.92
CA GLN A 698 17.38 8.12 12.09
C GLN A 698 18.85 7.77 12.00
N GLY A 699 19.17 6.47 12.12
CA GLY A 699 20.50 5.92 11.92
C GLY A 699 20.53 5.02 10.70
N ILE A 700 21.64 5.06 9.95
CA ILE A 700 21.97 4.11 8.89
C ILE A 700 23.30 3.44 9.23
N ALA A 701 23.34 2.11 9.09
CA ALA A 701 24.60 1.39 9.10
C ALA A 701 25.19 1.40 7.70
N ILE A 702 26.45 1.80 7.60
CA ILE A 702 27.24 1.77 6.37
C ILE A 702 28.41 0.83 6.55
N ASP A 703 28.73 0.05 5.52
CA ASP A 703 29.91 -0.78 5.49
C ASP A 703 30.99 -0.04 4.69
N VAL A 704 31.88 0.66 5.40
CA VAL A 704 33.01 1.39 4.82
C VAL A 704 34.06 0.37 4.39
N ARG A 705 34.40 0.35 3.10
CA ARG A 705 35.37 -0.59 2.55
C ARG A 705 36.80 -0.13 2.82
N GLU A 706 37.68 -1.09 3.02
CA GLU A 706 39.13 -0.87 3.02
C GLU A 706 39.62 -0.47 1.63
N LEU A 707 40.58 0.46 1.56
CA LEU A 707 41.28 0.78 0.32
C LEU A 707 42.24 -0.34 -0.05
N THR A 708 42.13 -0.86 -1.27
CA THR A 708 43.13 -1.79 -1.80
C THR A 708 44.43 -1.07 -2.14
N LEU A 709 45.53 -1.82 -2.22
CA LEU A 709 46.83 -1.27 -2.61
C LEU A 709 46.79 -0.61 -4.00
N ALA A 710 46.07 -1.21 -4.96
CA ALA A 710 45.86 -0.63 -6.28
C ALA A 710 45.11 0.72 -6.24
N GLU A 711 44.11 0.86 -5.35
CA GLU A 711 43.38 2.12 -5.16
C GLU A 711 44.24 3.20 -4.49
N ILE A 712 45.17 2.82 -3.61
CA ILE A 712 46.16 3.75 -3.03
C ILE A 712 47.21 4.18 -4.06
N ILE A 713 47.66 3.28 -4.94
CA ILE A 713 48.55 3.63 -6.05
C ILE A 713 47.87 4.66 -6.97
N ALA A 714 46.62 4.42 -7.35
CA ALA A 714 45.83 5.35 -8.17
C ALA A 714 45.60 6.70 -7.46
N TRP A 715 45.32 6.70 -6.15
CA TRP A 715 45.19 7.94 -5.38
C TRP A 715 46.50 8.74 -5.32
N ILE A 716 47.64 8.07 -5.13
CA ILE A 716 48.96 8.74 -5.18
C ILE A 716 49.22 9.32 -6.57
N ASP A 717 48.85 8.63 -7.64
CA ASP A 717 48.96 9.10 -9.03
C ASP A 717 48.13 10.38 -9.27
N ASP A 718 46.86 10.37 -8.86
CA ASP A 718 45.97 11.53 -8.91
C ASP A 718 46.52 12.73 -8.12
N GLU A 719 47.07 12.51 -6.92
CA GLU A 719 47.68 13.58 -6.09
C GLU A 719 48.97 14.14 -6.72
N VAL A 720 49.82 13.30 -7.31
CA VAL A 720 51.02 13.72 -8.05
C VAL A 720 50.63 14.54 -9.29
N ALA A 721 49.66 14.05 -10.06
CA ALA A 721 49.14 14.76 -11.23
C ALA A 721 48.51 16.11 -10.84
N ALA A 722 47.72 16.15 -9.75
CA ALA A 722 47.12 17.38 -9.23
C ALA A 722 48.17 18.40 -8.76
N TYR A 723 49.22 17.97 -8.06
CA TYR A 723 50.33 18.83 -7.67
C TYR A 723 51.07 19.39 -8.89
N LEU A 724 51.40 18.55 -9.88
CA LEU A 724 52.11 18.96 -11.11
C LEU A 724 51.25 19.86 -12.03
N ALA A 725 49.92 19.74 -11.98
CA ALA A 725 48.99 20.63 -12.67
C ALA A 725 48.79 21.99 -11.95
N GLY A 726 49.33 22.16 -10.75
CA GLY A 726 49.18 23.37 -9.94
C GLY A 726 49.80 24.62 -10.58
N PRO A 727 49.26 25.84 -10.31
CA PRO A 727 49.72 27.07 -10.96
C PRO A 727 51.10 27.57 -10.48
N ASN A 728 51.68 26.99 -9.42
CA ASN A 728 52.94 27.43 -8.80
C ASN A 728 53.82 26.25 -8.32
N VAL A 729 54.04 25.24 -9.16
CA VAL A 729 54.87 24.06 -8.81
C VAL A 729 56.33 24.46 -8.57
N ASN A 730 56.95 23.94 -7.51
CA ASN A 730 58.36 24.14 -7.23
C ASN A 730 59.23 23.33 -8.21
N PRO A 731 60.22 23.92 -8.91
CA PRO A 731 61.05 23.20 -9.89
C PRO A 731 61.83 22.00 -9.31
N PHE A 732 62.26 22.07 -8.04
CA PHE A 732 62.99 20.96 -7.41
C PHE A 732 62.05 19.81 -7.02
N ALA A 733 60.82 20.11 -6.61
CA ALA A 733 59.79 19.10 -6.37
C ALA A 733 59.31 18.47 -7.69
N ALA A 734 59.09 19.27 -8.73
CA ALA A 734 58.78 18.78 -10.07
C ALA A 734 59.89 17.87 -10.65
N PHE A 735 61.16 18.21 -10.40
CA PHE A 735 62.30 17.36 -10.76
C PHE A 735 62.35 16.07 -9.93
N ALA A 736 62.08 16.12 -8.62
CA ALA A 736 61.98 14.91 -7.79
C ALA A 736 60.87 13.96 -8.27
N LEU A 737 59.79 14.49 -8.84
CA LEU A 737 58.67 13.73 -9.39
C LEU A 737 58.84 13.31 -10.87
N SER A 738 59.92 13.71 -11.56
CA SER A 738 60.00 13.60 -13.03
C SER A 738 60.18 12.18 -13.59
N GLY A 739 60.21 11.16 -12.72
CA GLY A 739 60.17 9.73 -13.07
C GLY A 739 59.11 8.94 -12.29
N THR A 740 58.28 9.61 -11.48
CA THR A 740 57.35 8.92 -10.56
C THR A 740 56.21 8.23 -11.31
N GLN A 741 55.76 8.76 -12.45
CA GLN A 741 54.73 8.12 -13.29
C GLN A 741 55.15 6.70 -13.70
N GLU A 742 56.36 6.52 -14.24
CA GLU A 742 56.85 5.20 -14.68
C GLU A 742 56.89 4.18 -13.52
N LEU A 743 57.14 4.67 -12.30
CA LEU A 743 57.12 3.85 -11.09
C LEU A 743 55.69 3.55 -10.61
N LEU A 744 54.75 4.49 -10.73
CA LEU A 744 53.34 4.28 -10.42
C LEU A 744 52.68 3.31 -11.41
N ASP A 745 52.92 3.49 -12.71
CA ASP A 745 52.48 2.59 -13.78
C ASP A 745 53.00 1.16 -13.54
N ARG A 746 54.28 1.04 -13.15
CA ARG A 746 54.92 -0.25 -12.81
C ARG A 746 54.35 -0.87 -11.54
N ALA A 747 54.01 -0.06 -10.53
CA ALA A 747 53.37 -0.54 -9.31
C ALA A 747 51.95 -1.05 -9.58
N ALA A 748 51.16 -0.29 -10.34
CA ALA A 748 49.82 -0.67 -10.78
C ALA A 748 49.85 -1.95 -11.63
N TRP A 749 50.83 -2.08 -12.54
CA TRP A 749 51.05 -3.30 -13.31
C TRP A 749 51.34 -4.51 -12.39
N GLY A 750 52.17 -4.33 -11.36
CA GLY A 750 52.49 -5.36 -10.37
C GLY A 750 51.24 -5.91 -9.68
N GLU A 751 50.41 -5.03 -9.10
CA GLU A 751 49.15 -5.43 -8.46
C GLU A 751 48.17 -6.08 -9.43
N ALA A 752 48.04 -5.56 -10.66
CA ALA A 752 47.12 -6.09 -11.67
C ALA A 752 47.50 -7.51 -12.16
N ASN A 753 48.76 -7.93 -11.96
CA ASN A 753 49.31 -9.19 -12.46
C ASN A 753 49.70 -10.18 -11.35
N ASP A 754 49.38 -9.89 -10.09
CA ASP A 754 49.81 -10.63 -8.89
C ASP A 754 51.34 -10.69 -8.70
N GLU A 755 52.06 -9.70 -9.23
CA GLU A 755 53.52 -9.57 -9.17
C GLU A 755 53.94 -8.58 -8.07
N ARG A 756 53.49 -8.83 -6.84
CA ARG A 756 53.65 -7.88 -5.71
C ARG A 756 55.09 -7.44 -5.42
N GLY A 757 56.09 -8.28 -5.72
CA GLY A 757 57.49 -7.88 -5.62
C GLY A 757 57.87 -6.73 -6.55
N VAL A 758 57.27 -6.67 -7.75
CA VAL A 758 57.40 -5.54 -8.68
C VAL A 758 56.74 -4.30 -8.09
N THR A 759 55.54 -4.44 -7.51
CA THR A 759 54.84 -3.37 -6.78
C THR A 759 55.71 -2.77 -5.68
N MET A 760 56.26 -3.62 -4.81
CA MET A 760 57.04 -3.21 -3.64
C MET A 760 58.30 -2.41 -4.02
N MET A 761 59.05 -2.85 -5.03
CA MET A 761 60.21 -2.07 -5.53
C MET A 761 59.82 -0.74 -6.17
N ALA A 762 58.76 -0.74 -6.97
CA ALA A 762 58.30 0.45 -7.65
C ALA A 762 57.82 1.50 -6.62
N LEU A 763 57.02 1.06 -5.62
CA LEU A 763 56.58 1.88 -4.49
C LEU A 763 57.73 2.47 -3.67
N ARG A 764 58.85 1.74 -3.47
CA ARG A 764 60.05 2.31 -2.82
C ARG A 764 60.58 3.55 -3.55
N GLY A 765 60.60 3.48 -4.88
CA GLY A 765 61.00 4.60 -5.75
C GLY A 765 59.97 5.74 -5.72
N VAL A 766 58.68 5.42 -5.73
CA VAL A 766 57.58 6.40 -5.57
C VAL A 766 57.74 7.13 -4.24
N VAL A 767 57.81 6.41 -3.13
CA VAL A 767 57.99 7.00 -1.78
C VAL A 767 59.24 7.87 -1.73
N SER A 768 60.38 7.41 -2.25
CA SER A 768 61.61 8.24 -2.31
C SER A 768 61.40 9.56 -3.08
N SER A 769 60.64 9.52 -4.19
CA SER A 769 60.31 10.68 -5.02
C SER A 769 59.37 11.65 -4.31
N LEU A 770 58.29 11.14 -3.71
CA LEU A 770 57.31 11.92 -2.94
C LEU A 770 57.97 12.59 -1.73
N VAL A 771 58.78 11.84 -0.97
CA VAL A 771 59.56 12.31 0.17
C VAL A 771 60.48 13.47 -0.23
N ALA A 772 61.21 13.33 -1.34
CA ALA A 772 62.07 14.39 -1.87
C ALA A 772 61.27 15.61 -2.36
N ALA A 773 60.10 15.40 -2.95
CA ALA A 773 59.21 16.47 -3.39
C ALA A 773 58.62 17.26 -2.21
N GLN A 774 58.14 16.59 -1.15
CA GLN A 774 57.71 17.25 0.09
C GLN A 774 58.87 18.06 0.69
N GLY A 775 60.06 17.48 0.83
CA GLY A 775 61.23 18.16 1.39
C GLY A 775 61.69 19.38 0.58
N ALA A 776 61.37 19.44 -0.72
CA ALA A 776 61.66 20.57 -1.59
C ALA A 776 60.56 21.66 -1.57
N ASP A 777 59.30 21.31 -1.28
CA ASP A 777 58.16 22.23 -1.28
C ASP A 777 57.11 21.89 -0.21
N ALA A 778 56.87 22.81 0.73
CA ALA A 778 55.84 22.68 1.76
C ALA A 778 54.38 22.66 1.21
N ASN A 779 54.18 22.92 -0.09
CA ASN A 779 52.90 22.75 -0.75
C ASN A 779 52.69 21.34 -1.34
N ALA A 780 53.73 20.52 -1.47
CA ALA A 780 53.62 19.12 -1.86
C ALA A 780 53.16 18.29 -0.65
N ARG A 781 51.86 17.99 -0.56
CA ARG A 781 51.20 17.42 0.62
C ARG A 781 50.89 15.92 0.49
N PHE A 782 51.90 15.14 0.14
CA PHE A 782 51.80 13.69 0.00
C PHE A 782 51.75 12.93 1.34
N GLY A 783 51.95 13.59 2.49
CA GLY A 783 52.05 12.94 3.81
C GLY A 783 50.83 12.11 4.22
N PHE A 784 49.62 12.46 3.76
CA PHE A 784 48.40 11.67 4.02
C PHE A 784 48.29 10.44 3.08
N PRO A 785 48.49 10.57 1.75
CA PRO A 785 48.71 9.41 0.87
C PRO A 785 49.82 8.46 1.34
N LEU A 786 50.97 9.00 1.77
CA LEU A 786 52.10 8.24 2.31
C LEU A 786 51.69 7.46 3.57
N TRP A 787 50.94 8.07 4.50
CA TRP A 787 50.43 7.36 5.68
C TRP A 787 49.43 6.25 5.33
N GLY A 788 48.52 6.50 4.38
CA GLY A 788 47.59 5.49 3.87
C GLY A 788 48.30 4.30 3.24
N LEU A 789 49.35 4.57 2.44
CA LEU A 789 50.23 3.53 1.89
C LEU A 789 50.91 2.71 2.98
N SER A 790 51.52 3.35 3.98
CA SER A 790 52.17 2.64 5.10
C SER A 790 51.23 1.69 5.80
N ARG A 791 50.00 2.14 6.07
CA ARG A 791 48.95 1.32 6.70
C ARG A 791 48.60 0.10 5.86
N GLN A 792 48.52 0.27 4.54
CA GLN A 792 48.23 -0.85 3.64
C GLN A 792 49.42 -1.80 3.50
N MET A 793 50.66 -1.31 3.56
CA MET A 793 51.84 -2.18 3.63
C MET A 793 51.77 -3.10 4.85
N VAL A 794 51.52 -2.57 6.05
CA VAL A 794 51.39 -3.35 7.30
C VAL A 794 50.28 -4.41 7.16
N ARG A 795 49.11 -4.05 6.61
CA ARG A 795 47.99 -5.00 6.41
C ARG A 795 48.32 -6.09 5.39
N GLU A 796 48.89 -5.75 4.24
CA GLU A 796 49.15 -6.71 3.16
C GLU A 796 50.27 -7.70 3.51
N THR A 797 51.33 -7.26 4.21
CA THR A 797 52.38 -8.15 4.72
C THR A 797 51.87 -9.03 5.85
N THR A 798 51.06 -8.50 6.77
CA THR A 798 50.38 -9.30 7.81
C THR A 798 49.48 -10.38 7.20
N ARG A 799 48.65 -10.02 6.19
CA ARG A 799 47.81 -10.96 5.45
C ARG A 799 48.60 -12.02 4.69
N MET A 800 49.79 -11.67 4.21
CA MET A 800 50.67 -12.62 3.54
C MET A 800 51.19 -13.66 4.55
N ARG A 801 51.73 -13.23 5.69
CA ARG A 801 52.15 -14.15 6.76
C ARG A 801 51.01 -15.05 7.23
N GLY A 802 49.81 -14.49 7.43
CA GLY A 802 48.61 -15.25 7.79
C GLY A 802 48.28 -16.34 6.76
N ARG A 803 48.19 -15.98 5.47
CA ARG A 803 47.94 -16.94 4.38
C ARG A 803 48.96 -18.08 4.31
N ILE A 804 50.22 -17.82 4.63
CA ILE A 804 51.28 -18.85 4.65
C ILE A 804 51.11 -19.80 5.84
N LEU A 805 50.76 -19.27 7.03
CA LEU A 805 50.53 -20.07 8.24
C LEU A 805 49.21 -20.87 8.20
N ASP A 806 48.22 -20.39 7.44
CA ASP A 806 46.91 -21.02 7.29
C ASP A 806 46.85 -22.10 6.18
N ASP A 807 47.88 -22.24 5.33
CA ASP A 807 47.91 -23.25 4.26
C ASP A 807 48.55 -24.58 4.72
N ASP A 808 47.69 -25.50 5.16
CA ASP A 808 48.04 -26.89 5.55
C ASP A 808 48.86 -27.68 4.49
N ASN A 809 48.96 -27.21 3.23
CA ASN A 809 49.74 -27.87 2.19
C ASN A 809 51.22 -27.42 2.15
N LEU A 810 51.59 -26.35 2.85
CA LEU A 810 52.96 -25.87 2.93
C LEU A 810 53.72 -26.59 4.06
N PRO A 811 54.92 -27.14 3.82
CA PRO A 811 55.63 -27.96 4.81
C PRO A 811 56.35 -27.13 5.91
N ARG A 812 55.98 -25.87 6.12
CA ARG A 812 56.79 -24.90 6.87
C ARG A 812 56.03 -24.36 8.08
N ASP A 813 56.61 -24.56 9.26
CA ASP A 813 56.06 -24.03 10.50
C ASP A 813 56.62 -22.63 10.83
N GLU A 814 56.09 -22.01 11.89
CA GLU A 814 56.56 -20.72 12.41
C GLU A 814 58.03 -20.76 12.89
N ASN A 815 58.65 -21.94 12.99
CA ASN A 815 60.06 -22.10 13.37
C ASN A 815 61.01 -22.07 12.16
N HIS A 816 60.52 -22.00 10.93
CA HIS A 816 61.37 -21.83 9.75
C HIS A 816 62.14 -20.51 9.80
N ARG A 817 63.45 -20.52 9.52
CA ARG A 817 64.33 -19.34 9.66
C ARG A 817 63.81 -18.12 8.89
N SER A 818 63.47 -18.29 7.61
CA SER A 818 62.86 -17.24 6.79
C SER A 818 61.51 -16.74 7.31
N MET A 819 60.69 -17.58 7.99
CA MET A 819 59.45 -17.13 8.63
C MET A 819 59.74 -16.25 9.86
N GLN A 820 60.77 -16.58 10.63
CA GLN A 820 61.20 -15.80 11.79
C GLN A 820 61.76 -14.44 11.37
N ILE A 821 62.68 -14.41 10.39
CA ILE A 821 63.25 -13.16 9.87
C ILE A 821 62.15 -12.26 9.28
N GLY A 822 61.22 -12.82 8.49
CA GLY A 822 60.07 -12.08 7.98
C GLY A 822 59.15 -11.54 9.09
N ALA A 823 58.95 -12.31 10.17
CA ALA A 823 58.15 -11.89 11.31
C ALA A 823 58.83 -10.79 12.15
N ASP A 824 60.16 -10.80 12.27
CA ASP A 824 60.92 -9.72 12.94
C ASP A 824 60.82 -8.41 12.16
N HIS A 825 60.99 -8.44 10.83
CA HIS A 825 60.77 -7.28 9.95
C HIS A 825 59.31 -6.79 9.98
N LEU A 826 58.33 -7.70 10.02
CA LEU A 826 56.92 -7.35 10.18
C LEU A 826 56.64 -6.68 11.54
N GLY A 827 57.33 -7.11 12.60
CA GLY A 827 57.31 -6.46 13.90
C GLY A 827 57.84 -5.02 13.83
N ALA A 828 59.03 -4.82 13.25
CA ALA A 828 59.63 -3.49 13.06
C ALA A 828 58.75 -2.56 12.20
N LEU A 829 58.19 -3.08 11.11
CA LEU A 829 57.19 -2.40 10.27
C LEU A 829 55.97 -1.92 11.08
N THR A 830 55.46 -2.79 11.96
CA THR A 830 54.28 -2.47 12.80
C THR A 830 54.63 -1.43 13.87
N ASP A 831 55.74 -1.62 14.60
CA ASP A 831 56.23 -0.68 15.62
C ASP A 831 56.46 0.74 15.06
N LEU A 832 56.98 0.84 13.81
CA LEU A 832 57.16 2.12 13.12
C LEU A 832 55.82 2.79 12.75
N PHE A 833 54.81 2.02 12.35
CA PHE A 833 53.50 2.54 11.97
C PHE A 833 52.66 2.97 13.19
N GLU A 834 52.74 2.21 14.28
CA GLU A 834 51.98 2.44 15.52
C GLU A 834 52.57 3.55 16.40
N ASP A 835 53.75 4.11 16.08
CA ASP A 835 54.29 5.27 16.80
C ASP A 835 53.31 6.46 16.71
N PRO A 836 52.86 7.03 17.85
CA PRO A 836 51.87 8.11 17.86
C PRO A 836 52.29 9.39 17.11
N GLY A 837 53.58 9.57 16.85
CA GLY A 837 54.12 10.67 16.04
C GLY A 837 54.06 10.40 14.54
N TYR A 838 53.99 9.14 14.08
CA TYR A 838 54.22 8.76 12.69
C TYR A 838 53.36 9.53 11.67
N ARG A 839 52.04 9.59 11.87
CA ARG A 839 51.11 10.33 10.98
C ARG A 839 51.43 11.83 10.93
N GLY A 840 51.89 12.42 12.04
CA GLY A 840 52.29 13.83 12.13
C GLY A 840 53.66 14.10 11.51
N ASP A 841 54.62 13.19 11.72
CA ASP A 841 55.98 13.26 11.18
C ASP A 841 55.98 13.23 9.63
N LEU A 842 55.06 12.47 9.01
CA LEU A 842 54.86 12.48 7.54
C LEU A 842 54.23 13.76 6.99
N GLN A 843 53.40 14.44 7.79
CA GLN A 843 52.69 15.67 7.39
C GLN A 843 53.53 16.95 7.59
N THR A 844 54.59 16.89 8.41
CA THR A 844 55.35 18.08 8.87
C THR A 844 56.74 18.22 8.26
N ASN A 845 57.15 17.32 7.35
CA ASN A 845 58.47 17.26 6.69
C ASN A 845 59.68 16.97 7.60
N ASP A 846 59.64 17.32 8.90
CA ASP A 846 60.80 17.24 9.80
C ASP A 846 61.38 15.81 9.96
N ARG A 847 60.58 14.77 9.66
CA ARG A 847 60.95 13.36 9.79
C ARG A 847 60.43 12.46 8.66
N VAL A 848 60.20 13.05 7.48
CA VAL A 848 59.66 12.35 6.30
C VAL A 848 60.52 11.17 5.80
N VAL A 849 61.74 10.98 6.31
CA VAL A 849 62.59 9.82 6.00
C VAL A 849 62.04 8.50 6.59
N VAL A 850 61.27 8.54 7.69
CA VAL A 850 60.83 7.34 8.42
C VAL A 850 59.94 6.42 7.57
N ILE A 851 59.24 6.92 6.53
CA ILE A 851 58.54 6.03 5.58
C ILE A 851 59.49 5.26 4.66
N ASN A 852 60.70 5.74 4.38
CA ASN A 852 61.68 4.93 3.63
C ASN A 852 62.17 3.75 4.49
N ASP A 853 62.33 3.95 5.80
CA ASP A 853 62.64 2.89 6.75
C ASP A 853 61.47 1.90 6.83
N LEU A 854 60.23 2.39 6.97
CA LEU A 854 59.02 1.55 6.95
C LEU A 854 58.87 0.74 5.65
N MET A 855 59.11 1.36 4.50
CA MET A 855 59.06 0.68 3.20
C MET A 855 60.19 -0.35 3.05
N PHE A 856 61.35 -0.12 3.65
CA PHE A 856 62.42 -1.11 3.70
C PHE A 856 61.98 -2.33 4.53
N GLU A 857 61.49 -2.13 5.75
CA GLU A 857 60.97 -3.23 6.59
C GLU A 857 59.81 -3.99 5.90
N ALA A 858 58.93 -3.30 5.17
CA ALA A 858 57.87 -3.94 4.38
C ALA A 858 58.39 -4.78 3.21
N ILE A 859 59.45 -4.34 2.54
CA ILE A 859 60.10 -5.09 1.45
C ILE A 859 60.83 -6.31 1.99
N GLU A 860 61.53 -6.20 3.13
CA GLU A 860 62.21 -7.33 3.77
C GLU A 860 61.19 -8.34 4.31
N ALA A 861 60.14 -7.90 5.02
CA ALA A 861 59.06 -8.76 5.50
C ALA A 861 58.37 -9.50 4.34
N TYR A 862 58.04 -8.79 3.25
CA TYR A 862 57.49 -9.41 2.04
C TYR A 862 58.46 -10.42 1.43
N TYR A 863 59.74 -10.08 1.28
CA TYR A 863 60.74 -10.96 0.68
C TYR A 863 60.95 -12.25 1.48
N TRP A 864 61.17 -12.14 2.79
CA TRP A 864 61.43 -13.30 3.65
C TRP A 864 60.18 -14.18 3.81
N HIS A 865 58.99 -13.61 3.90
CA HIS A 865 57.76 -14.41 3.82
C HIS A 865 57.55 -15.02 2.43
N ALA A 866 57.93 -14.33 1.35
CA ALA A 866 57.85 -14.92 0.01
C ALA A 866 58.80 -16.12 -0.11
N ASP A 867 60.07 -15.99 0.30
CA ASP A 867 61.05 -17.10 0.33
C ASP A 867 60.47 -18.36 1.00
N THR A 868 59.63 -18.19 2.03
CA THR A 868 58.96 -19.30 2.74
C THR A 868 57.93 -20.09 1.93
N VAL A 869 57.69 -19.73 0.67
CA VAL A 869 56.91 -20.56 -0.27
C VAL A 869 57.64 -20.90 -1.58
N TYR A 870 58.90 -20.48 -1.76
CA TYR A 870 59.67 -20.82 -2.97
C TYR A 870 60.12 -22.27 -3.02
N GLN A 871 60.07 -22.81 -4.24
CA GLN A 871 60.27 -24.22 -4.55
C GLN A 871 61.66 -24.76 -4.17
N CYS A 872 62.71 -23.95 -4.12
CA CYS A 872 64.05 -24.46 -3.81
C CYS A 872 64.18 -24.95 -2.36
N ASN A 873 63.41 -24.39 -1.44
CA ASN A 873 63.29 -24.85 -0.07
C ASN A 873 62.46 -26.15 0.06
N GLU A 874 61.61 -26.50 -0.94
CA GLU A 874 60.91 -27.81 -1.01
C GLU A 874 61.93 -28.96 -0.98
N PHE A 875 63.14 -28.69 -1.49
CA PHE A 875 64.27 -29.60 -1.55
C PHE A 875 65.32 -29.37 -0.44
N GLY A 876 64.97 -28.68 0.64
CA GLY A 876 65.83 -28.51 1.82
C GLY A 876 67.17 -27.83 1.50
N ASP A 877 67.12 -26.71 0.77
CA ASP A 877 68.25 -25.81 0.49
C ASP A 877 69.46 -26.47 -0.20
N PHE A 878 69.19 -27.53 -0.96
CA PHE A 878 70.20 -28.32 -1.71
C PHE A 878 71.34 -28.81 -0.79
N ALA A 879 70.97 -29.33 0.39
CA ALA A 879 71.89 -29.80 1.43
C ALA A 879 73.13 -30.52 0.88
N LEU A 880 74.32 -29.94 1.13
CA LEU A 880 75.58 -30.44 0.58
C LEU A 880 75.83 -31.91 0.98
N PRO A 881 76.32 -32.77 0.06
CA PRO A 881 76.70 -34.14 0.39
C PRO A 881 77.83 -34.16 1.43
N ASP A 882 77.94 -35.24 2.23
CA ASP A 882 79.08 -35.36 3.16
C ASP A 882 80.40 -35.47 2.38
N LEU A 883 81.08 -34.33 2.31
CA LEU A 883 82.31 -34.10 1.57
C LEU A 883 83.50 -34.95 2.08
N ASN A 884 83.34 -35.66 3.21
CA ASN A 884 84.37 -36.50 3.82
C ASN A 884 84.33 -37.98 3.37
N ASP A 885 83.27 -38.46 2.69
CA ASP A 885 83.23 -39.80 2.08
C ASP A 885 83.23 -39.73 0.53
N PRO A 886 84.40 -39.88 -0.12
CA PRO A 886 84.51 -39.88 -1.59
C PRO A 886 83.66 -40.93 -2.32
N ARG A 887 83.11 -41.93 -1.62
CA ARG A 887 82.19 -42.93 -2.21
C ARG A 887 80.73 -42.49 -2.17
N ALA A 888 80.35 -41.63 -1.21
CA ALA A 888 79.01 -41.08 -1.08
C ALA A 888 78.82 -39.80 -1.91
N VAL A 889 79.88 -38.99 -2.08
CA VAL A 889 79.82 -37.72 -2.83
C VAL A 889 79.27 -37.89 -4.25
N ARG A 890 79.75 -38.87 -5.04
CA ARG A 890 79.27 -39.04 -6.44
C ARG A 890 77.77 -39.39 -6.53
N PRO A 891 77.26 -40.43 -5.83
CA PRO A 891 75.82 -40.73 -5.83
C PRO A 891 74.96 -39.56 -5.34
N GLU A 892 75.34 -38.94 -4.22
CA GLU A 892 74.52 -37.89 -3.59
C GLU A 892 74.53 -36.59 -4.40
N ALA A 893 75.68 -36.17 -4.93
CA ALA A 893 75.74 -35.01 -5.83
C ALA A 893 74.93 -35.23 -7.12
N ASN A 894 74.86 -36.46 -7.64
CA ASN A 894 73.98 -36.78 -8.77
C ASN A 894 72.50 -36.83 -8.37
N ARG A 895 72.17 -37.26 -7.15
CA ARG A 895 70.82 -37.17 -6.59
C ARG A 895 70.38 -35.70 -6.52
N ILE A 896 71.13 -34.85 -5.82
CA ILE A 896 70.86 -33.41 -5.69
C ILE A 896 70.77 -32.74 -7.07
N ASN A 897 71.67 -33.06 -8.00
CA ASN A 897 71.61 -32.54 -9.37
C ASN A 897 70.29 -32.93 -10.10
N SER A 898 69.88 -34.19 -10.01
CA SER A 898 68.81 -34.75 -10.87
C SER A 898 67.40 -34.71 -10.26
N GLU A 899 67.31 -34.73 -8.93
CA GLU A 899 66.07 -34.77 -8.12
C GLU A 899 65.75 -33.43 -7.45
N ASP A 900 66.74 -32.58 -7.14
CA ASP A 900 66.54 -31.33 -6.39
C ASP A 900 66.75 -30.09 -7.30
N LEU A 901 67.99 -29.87 -7.77
CA LEU A 901 68.40 -28.68 -8.51
C LEU A 901 67.73 -28.56 -9.88
N ARG A 902 67.72 -29.64 -10.67
CA ARG A 902 67.16 -29.61 -12.03
C ARG A 902 65.63 -29.39 -12.01
N PRO A 903 64.83 -30.03 -11.14
CA PRO A 903 63.41 -29.66 -10.97
C PRO A 903 63.20 -28.21 -10.55
N ALA A 904 63.92 -27.72 -9.53
CA ALA A 904 63.85 -26.32 -9.11
C ALA A 904 64.16 -25.34 -10.26
N LEU A 905 65.29 -25.52 -10.96
CA LEU A 905 65.66 -24.67 -12.11
C LEU A 905 64.69 -24.79 -13.30
N THR A 906 64.08 -25.97 -13.51
CA THR A 906 63.09 -26.17 -14.59
C THR A 906 61.82 -25.39 -14.31
N ALA A 907 61.33 -25.43 -13.07
CA ALA A 907 60.12 -24.73 -12.68
C ALA A 907 60.35 -23.22 -12.54
N LEU A 908 61.49 -22.80 -12.00
CA LEU A 908 61.97 -21.41 -11.99
C LEU A 908 61.99 -20.81 -13.42
N ARG A 909 62.54 -21.54 -14.38
CA ARG A 909 62.50 -21.17 -15.80
C ARG A 909 61.06 -21.10 -16.35
N GLY A 910 60.16 -21.94 -15.84
CA GLY A 910 58.73 -21.85 -16.11
C GLY A 910 58.10 -20.56 -15.61
N GLU A 911 58.41 -20.14 -14.38
CA GLU A 911 57.98 -18.86 -13.79
C GLU A 911 58.46 -17.68 -14.65
N PHE A 912 59.72 -17.65 -15.07
CA PHE A 912 60.28 -16.55 -15.86
C PHE A 912 59.59 -16.42 -17.22
N LEU A 913 59.34 -17.55 -17.88
CA LEU A 913 58.63 -17.56 -19.16
C LEU A 913 57.14 -17.19 -19.00
N ALA A 914 56.52 -17.55 -17.88
CA ALA A 914 55.16 -17.12 -17.55
C ALA A 914 55.10 -15.60 -17.27
N TYR A 915 56.06 -15.07 -16.51
CA TYR A 915 56.22 -13.63 -16.24
C TYR A 915 56.43 -12.85 -17.54
N ALA A 916 57.42 -13.24 -18.36
CA ALA A 916 57.76 -12.55 -19.60
C ALA A 916 56.66 -12.66 -20.69
N ALA A 917 55.73 -13.60 -20.55
CA ALA A 917 54.55 -13.72 -21.41
C ALA A 917 53.38 -12.81 -20.98
N LYS A 918 53.42 -12.18 -19.79
CA LYS A 918 52.44 -11.17 -19.38
C LYS A 918 52.61 -9.91 -20.24
N ALA A 919 51.48 -9.28 -20.60
CA ALA A 919 51.51 -8.07 -21.44
C ALA A 919 52.25 -6.93 -20.73
N ASP A 920 53.14 -6.26 -21.45
CA ASP A 920 53.93 -5.11 -20.99
C ASP A 920 54.77 -5.38 -19.72
N ALA A 921 55.16 -6.63 -19.48
CA ALA A 921 55.94 -7.02 -18.31
C ALA A 921 57.28 -6.27 -18.17
N PRO A 922 57.56 -5.62 -17.02
CA PRO A 922 58.83 -4.95 -16.77
C PRO A 922 60.01 -5.89 -16.98
N ALA A 923 61.01 -5.44 -17.75
CA ALA A 923 62.19 -6.21 -18.11
C ALA A 923 61.92 -7.58 -18.80
N ALA A 924 60.79 -7.76 -19.50
CA ALA A 924 60.44 -9.03 -20.16
C ALA A 924 61.56 -9.62 -21.04
N ALA A 925 62.30 -8.77 -21.76
CA ALA A 925 63.41 -9.20 -22.62
C ALA A 925 64.61 -9.74 -21.80
N GLN A 926 64.92 -9.09 -20.67
CA GLN A 926 65.98 -9.49 -19.75
C GLN A 926 65.60 -10.79 -19.01
N ILE A 927 64.35 -10.92 -18.57
CA ILE A 927 63.84 -12.17 -17.95
C ILE A 927 63.81 -13.32 -18.96
N THR A 928 63.49 -13.03 -20.24
CA THR A 928 63.60 -14.04 -21.32
C THR A 928 65.05 -14.47 -21.52
N ALA A 929 66.01 -13.55 -21.55
CA ALA A 929 67.43 -13.88 -21.64
C ALA A 929 67.91 -14.74 -20.44
N ALA A 930 67.49 -14.41 -19.22
CA ALA A 930 67.79 -15.23 -18.05
C ALA A 930 67.14 -16.64 -18.14
N ALA A 931 65.95 -16.76 -18.72
CA ALA A 931 65.32 -18.06 -19.01
C ALA A 931 66.01 -18.85 -20.14
N GLU A 932 66.73 -18.19 -21.05
CA GLU A 932 67.61 -18.82 -22.03
C GLU A 932 68.94 -19.29 -21.38
N SER A 933 69.55 -18.47 -20.52
CA SER A 933 70.72 -18.86 -19.71
C SER A 933 70.41 -20.08 -18.83
N MET A 934 69.23 -20.14 -18.19
CA MET A 934 68.77 -21.35 -17.48
C MET A 934 68.55 -22.57 -18.38
N ALA A 935 68.21 -22.39 -19.67
CA ALA A 935 68.06 -23.52 -20.58
C ALA A 935 69.41 -24.22 -20.84
N SER A 936 70.47 -23.44 -21.05
CA SER A 936 71.83 -23.96 -21.26
C SER A 936 72.35 -24.68 -20.01
N ILE A 937 72.12 -24.09 -18.83
CA ILE A 937 72.39 -24.71 -17.52
C ILE A 937 71.66 -26.05 -17.39
N LEU A 938 70.37 -26.12 -17.70
CA LEU A 938 69.57 -27.35 -17.59
C LEU A 938 70.05 -28.46 -18.52
N ASP A 939 70.47 -28.13 -19.75
CA ASP A 939 71.04 -29.09 -20.70
C ASP A 939 72.37 -29.67 -20.17
N LEU A 940 73.25 -28.84 -19.61
CA LEU A 940 74.51 -29.29 -18.99
C LEU A 940 74.28 -30.07 -17.69
N GLN A 941 73.30 -29.69 -16.88
CA GLN A 941 72.91 -30.40 -15.65
C GLN A 941 72.28 -31.78 -15.91
N GLY A 942 71.79 -32.04 -17.13
CA GLY A 942 71.30 -33.35 -17.54
C GLY A 942 72.36 -34.46 -17.57
N LEU A 943 73.66 -34.12 -17.48
CA LEU A 943 74.78 -35.04 -17.50
C LEU A 943 75.20 -35.50 -16.10
N LEU A 944 75.78 -36.70 -16.00
CA LEU A 944 76.24 -37.24 -14.71
C LEU A 944 77.57 -36.59 -14.26
N LEU A 945 77.67 -36.35 -12.96
CA LEU A 945 78.88 -35.89 -12.28
C LEU A 945 79.80 -37.10 -11.99
N GLY A 946 81.07 -37.02 -12.37
CA GLY A 946 82.09 -38.01 -11.98
C GLY A 946 83.37 -37.99 -12.84
N PRO A 947 84.54 -38.37 -12.29
CA PRO A 947 85.81 -38.39 -13.02
C PRO A 947 86.00 -39.62 -13.93
N ASN A 948 85.22 -40.69 -13.71
CA ASN A 948 85.16 -41.86 -14.58
C ASN A 948 83.69 -42.20 -14.80
N CYS A 949 83.20 -41.99 -16.04
CA CYS A 949 81.91 -42.51 -16.43
C CYS A 949 82.01 -44.01 -16.72
N GLU A 950 80.98 -44.78 -16.35
CA GLU A 950 80.91 -46.17 -16.80
C GLU A 950 80.63 -46.24 -18.32
N GLU A 951 80.92 -47.38 -18.95
CA GLU A 951 80.97 -47.53 -20.43
C GLU A 951 79.63 -47.24 -21.16
N ASN A 952 78.54 -47.04 -20.42
CA ASN A 952 77.20 -46.71 -20.94
C ASN A 952 76.62 -45.39 -20.36
N GLU A 953 77.40 -44.63 -19.59
CA GLU A 953 76.99 -43.35 -18.99
C GLU A 953 77.55 -42.16 -19.78
N VAL A 954 76.84 -41.03 -19.78
CA VAL A 954 77.34 -39.75 -20.33
C VAL A 954 77.57 -38.77 -19.18
N CYS A 955 78.83 -38.50 -18.89
CA CYS A 955 79.25 -37.60 -17.82
C CYS A 955 79.59 -36.22 -18.38
N ILE A 956 79.46 -35.21 -17.53
CA ILE A 956 79.93 -33.87 -17.82
C ILE A 956 81.47 -33.88 -17.96
N THR A 957 81.97 -33.49 -19.13
CA THR A 957 83.41 -33.32 -19.33
C THR A 957 83.94 -32.21 -18.43
N ASP A 958 85.25 -32.19 -18.20
CA ASP A 958 85.90 -31.09 -17.48
C ASP A 958 85.53 -29.73 -18.11
N ARG A 959 85.60 -29.61 -19.44
CA ARG A 959 85.24 -28.38 -20.14
C ARG A 959 83.79 -27.94 -19.88
N GLN A 960 82.84 -28.87 -19.99
CA GLN A 960 81.41 -28.59 -19.76
C GLN A 960 81.09 -28.26 -18.30
N ALA A 961 81.87 -28.77 -17.34
CA ALA A 961 81.71 -28.42 -15.93
C ALA A 961 82.09 -26.96 -15.66
N LEU A 962 83.16 -26.47 -16.29
CA LEU A 962 83.53 -25.04 -16.28
C LEU A 962 82.48 -24.19 -17.00
N ASP A 963 81.99 -24.62 -18.17
CA ASP A 963 80.98 -23.88 -18.92
C ASP A 963 79.68 -23.72 -18.10
N LEU A 964 79.25 -24.77 -17.37
CA LEU A 964 78.11 -24.73 -16.45
C LEU A 964 78.25 -23.67 -15.33
N GLU A 965 79.47 -23.45 -14.81
CA GLU A 965 79.74 -22.42 -13.79
C GLU A 965 79.78 -21.01 -14.39
N ILE A 966 80.32 -20.88 -15.61
CA ILE A 966 80.34 -19.61 -16.35
C ILE A 966 78.90 -19.18 -16.70
N GLU A 967 78.06 -20.11 -17.15
CA GLU A 967 76.64 -19.87 -17.43
C GLU A 967 75.87 -19.53 -16.15
N GLY A 968 76.11 -20.22 -15.04
CA GLY A 968 75.51 -19.89 -13.74
C GLY A 968 75.84 -18.45 -13.29
N ALA A 969 77.08 -18.02 -13.47
CA ALA A 969 77.49 -16.64 -13.19
C ALA A 969 77.01 -15.63 -14.26
N GLN A 970 76.70 -16.05 -15.49
CA GLN A 970 76.05 -15.21 -16.48
C GLN A 970 74.56 -15.00 -16.14
N LEU A 971 73.85 -16.06 -15.72
CA LEU A 971 72.47 -15.98 -15.26
C LEU A 971 72.31 -14.94 -14.15
N VAL A 972 73.23 -14.89 -13.18
CA VAL A 972 73.21 -13.85 -12.14
C VAL A 972 73.29 -12.44 -12.72
N ARG A 973 74.14 -12.20 -13.72
CA ARG A 973 74.21 -10.89 -14.38
C ARG A 973 72.95 -10.57 -15.17
N ASP A 974 72.35 -11.55 -15.82
CA ASP A 974 71.07 -11.38 -16.53
C ASP A 974 69.95 -10.99 -15.53
N LEU A 975 69.95 -11.60 -14.34
CA LEU A 975 69.05 -11.26 -13.23
C LEU A 975 69.33 -9.87 -12.65
N GLU A 976 70.59 -9.47 -12.43
CA GLU A 976 70.93 -8.11 -12.00
C GLU A 976 70.48 -7.06 -13.03
N VAL A 977 70.64 -7.32 -14.32
CA VAL A 977 70.17 -6.44 -15.39
C VAL A 977 68.64 -6.39 -15.46
N ALA A 978 67.95 -7.52 -15.23
CA ALA A 978 66.50 -7.57 -15.12
C ALA A 978 65.98 -6.78 -13.90
N ALA A 979 66.65 -6.88 -12.74
CA ALA A 979 66.33 -6.14 -11.53
C ALA A 979 66.44 -4.62 -11.74
N ASN A 980 67.57 -4.17 -12.30
CA ASN A 980 67.79 -2.77 -12.66
C ASN A 980 66.80 -2.27 -13.73
N SER A 981 66.26 -3.17 -14.55
CA SER A 981 65.22 -2.88 -15.55
C SER A 981 63.78 -2.99 -15.00
N GLY A 982 63.60 -3.32 -13.72
CA GLY A 982 62.33 -3.26 -13.00
C GLY A 982 61.63 -4.59 -12.69
N ALA A 983 62.20 -5.75 -13.06
CA ALA A 983 61.64 -7.05 -12.67
C ALA A 983 62.06 -7.44 -11.25
N TRP A 984 61.15 -8.02 -10.48
CA TRP A 984 61.48 -8.58 -9.17
C TRP A 984 62.14 -9.95 -9.31
N VAL A 985 63.45 -10.00 -9.07
CA VAL A 985 64.24 -11.23 -9.13
C VAL A 985 64.63 -11.79 -7.76
N ARG A 986 64.24 -11.10 -6.69
CA ARG A 986 64.86 -11.27 -5.36
C ARG A 986 64.58 -12.65 -4.76
N GLN A 987 63.36 -13.15 -4.90
CA GLN A 987 62.92 -14.48 -4.43
C GLN A 987 63.75 -15.64 -4.99
N TRP A 988 64.45 -15.41 -6.11
CA TRP A 988 65.28 -16.42 -6.74
C TRP A 988 66.74 -16.36 -6.27
N GLN A 989 67.12 -15.33 -5.51
CA GLN A 989 68.50 -15.11 -5.10
C GLN A 989 69.00 -16.22 -4.17
N SER A 990 68.30 -16.50 -3.06
CA SER A 990 68.65 -17.58 -2.11
C SER A 990 68.80 -18.92 -2.82
N CYS A 991 67.87 -19.24 -3.73
CA CYS A 991 67.95 -20.43 -4.56
C CYS A 991 69.21 -20.47 -5.47
N MET A 992 69.50 -19.37 -6.17
CA MET A 992 70.68 -19.28 -7.04
C MET A 992 71.99 -19.30 -6.24
N VAL A 993 72.04 -18.67 -5.07
CA VAL A 993 73.19 -18.70 -4.16
C VAL A 993 73.52 -20.13 -3.76
N LEU A 994 72.52 -20.88 -3.29
CA LEU A 994 72.68 -22.26 -2.85
C LEU A 994 73.07 -23.18 -4.03
N ALA A 995 72.44 -23.00 -5.20
CA ALA A 995 72.77 -23.74 -6.42
C ALA A 995 74.20 -23.47 -6.91
N LEU A 996 74.65 -22.20 -6.90
CA LEU A 996 76.02 -21.82 -7.27
C LEU A 996 77.04 -22.33 -6.26
N LYS A 997 76.77 -22.18 -4.95
CA LYS A 997 77.58 -22.73 -3.86
C LYS A 997 77.79 -24.24 -4.03
N PHE A 998 76.73 -24.99 -4.29
CA PHE A 998 76.82 -26.44 -4.57
C PHE A 998 77.73 -26.77 -5.76
N ARG A 999 77.60 -26.05 -6.89
CA ARG A 999 78.44 -26.28 -8.08
C ARG A 999 79.91 -25.97 -7.81
N ILE A 1000 80.15 -24.80 -7.25
CA ILE A 1000 81.49 -24.30 -6.95
C ILE A 1000 82.20 -25.22 -5.97
N GLU A 1001 81.53 -25.70 -4.92
CA GLU A 1001 82.10 -26.67 -3.98
C GLU A 1001 82.51 -28.00 -4.66
N LEU A 1002 81.67 -28.53 -5.56
CA LEU A 1002 82.01 -29.74 -6.33
C LEU A 1002 83.22 -29.52 -7.26
N SER A 1003 83.33 -28.37 -7.91
CA SER A 1003 84.45 -28.06 -8.80
C SER A 1003 85.76 -27.84 -8.04
N ILE A 1004 85.72 -27.20 -6.86
CA ILE A 1004 86.92 -27.10 -6.00
C ILE A 1004 87.37 -28.51 -5.59
N GLN A 1005 86.46 -29.41 -5.22
CA GLN A 1005 86.83 -30.80 -4.91
C GLN A 1005 87.45 -31.52 -6.11
N ARG A 1006 86.95 -31.30 -7.34
CA ARG A 1006 87.53 -31.85 -8.58
C ARG A 1006 88.97 -31.36 -8.79
N VAL A 1007 89.23 -30.07 -8.55
CA VAL A 1007 90.57 -29.48 -8.58
C VAL A 1007 91.46 -30.04 -7.46
N GLU A 1008 90.97 -30.16 -6.23
CA GLU A 1008 91.69 -30.75 -5.09
C GLU A 1008 92.04 -32.22 -5.31
N PHE A 1009 91.21 -32.96 -6.05
CA PHE A 1009 91.47 -34.35 -6.44
C PHE A 1009 92.53 -34.46 -7.54
N ALA A 1010 92.42 -33.66 -8.61
CA ALA A 1010 93.34 -33.72 -9.76
C ALA A 1010 94.73 -33.12 -9.47
N CYS A 1011 94.76 -31.92 -8.88
CA CYS A 1011 95.99 -31.17 -8.58
C CYS A 1011 96.55 -31.48 -7.18
N GLY A 1012 95.79 -32.17 -6.33
CA GLY A 1012 96.10 -32.40 -4.93
C GLY A 1012 95.73 -31.22 -4.04
N ALA A 1013 95.01 -31.49 -2.94
CA ALA A 1013 94.49 -30.47 -2.01
C ALA A 1013 95.54 -29.53 -1.38
N ASN A 1014 96.82 -29.93 -1.36
CA ASN A 1014 97.92 -29.12 -0.86
C ASN A 1014 98.68 -28.34 -1.96
N SER A 1015 98.19 -28.34 -3.20
CA SER A 1015 98.77 -27.52 -4.27
C SER A 1015 98.49 -26.04 -4.05
N ALA A 1016 99.39 -25.16 -4.50
CA ALA A 1016 99.21 -23.72 -4.41
C ALA A 1016 97.96 -23.23 -5.16
N VAL A 1017 97.57 -23.93 -6.24
CA VAL A 1017 96.37 -23.64 -7.02
C VAL A 1017 95.09 -23.98 -6.23
N ALA A 1018 95.01 -25.18 -5.64
CA ALA A 1018 93.88 -25.58 -4.81
C ALA A 1018 93.74 -24.70 -3.54
N GLN A 1019 94.86 -24.37 -2.88
CA GLN A 1019 94.84 -23.48 -1.71
C GLN A 1019 94.39 -22.06 -2.06
N ARG A 1020 94.82 -21.52 -3.22
CA ARG A 1020 94.36 -20.23 -3.73
C ARG A 1020 92.86 -20.25 -4.04
N ALA A 1021 92.35 -21.33 -4.65
CA ALA A 1021 90.92 -21.52 -4.89
C ALA A 1021 90.12 -21.55 -3.57
N ARG A 1022 90.54 -22.33 -2.56
CA ARG A 1022 89.87 -22.36 -1.25
C ARG A 1022 89.89 -21.02 -0.51
N GLN A 1023 91.02 -20.30 -0.52
CA GLN A 1023 91.12 -18.96 0.09
C GLN A 1023 90.23 -17.92 -0.59
N VAL A 1024 90.12 -18.00 -1.92
CA VAL A 1024 89.15 -17.23 -2.69
C VAL A 1024 87.75 -17.51 -2.17
N GLN A 1025 87.37 -18.78 -2.13
CA GLN A 1025 85.98 -19.21 -1.90
C GLN A 1025 85.45 -18.96 -0.48
N ALA A 1026 86.32 -18.88 0.52
CA ALA A 1026 85.94 -18.54 1.90
C ALA A 1026 85.10 -17.25 2.02
N ILE A 1027 85.38 -16.22 1.21
CA ILE A 1027 84.66 -14.93 1.25
C ILE A 1027 83.22 -15.08 0.75
N GLY A 1028 83.00 -15.88 -0.29
CA GLY A 1028 81.65 -16.16 -0.78
C GLY A 1028 80.84 -16.95 0.24
N LEU A 1029 81.48 -17.95 0.87
CA LEU A 1029 80.86 -18.78 1.90
C LEU A 1029 80.43 -17.96 3.12
N GLU A 1030 81.25 -17.00 3.56
CA GLU A 1030 80.92 -16.04 4.64
C GLU A 1030 79.64 -15.25 4.33
N PHE A 1031 79.48 -14.74 3.11
CA PHE A 1031 78.23 -14.07 2.71
C PHE A 1031 77.02 -15.01 2.73
N VAL A 1032 77.17 -16.29 2.34
CA VAL A 1032 76.05 -17.26 2.43
C VAL A 1032 75.71 -17.63 3.89
N GLU A 1033 76.71 -17.70 4.78
CA GLU A 1033 76.48 -18.03 6.19
C GLU A 1033 75.86 -16.87 6.98
N ASP A 1034 76.10 -15.63 6.55
CA ASP A 1034 75.50 -14.39 7.06
C ASP A 1034 74.10 -14.06 6.43
N ASP A 1035 73.54 -14.95 5.60
CA ASP A 1035 72.29 -14.74 4.81
C ASP A 1035 72.33 -13.55 3.82
N ARG A 1036 73.54 -13.17 3.37
CA ARG A 1036 73.80 -12.03 2.48
C ARG A 1036 73.80 -12.45 1.02
N ASP A 1037 72.65 -12.93 0.58
CA ASP A 1037 72.48 -13.58 -0.73
C ASP A 1037 72.85 -12.66 -1.91
N ALA A 1038 72.48 -11.38 -1.86
CA ALA A 1038 72.78 -10.43 -2.91
C ALA A 1038 74.31 -10.21 -3.05
N GLU A 1039 75.02 -10.06 -1.94
CA GLU A 1039 76.48 -9.96 -1.95
C GLU A 1039 77.16 -11.28 -2.35
N ALA A 1040 76.61 -12.44 -1.96
CA ALA A 1040 77.08 -13.73 -2.41
C ALA A 1040 76.96 -13.88 -3.93
N LEU A 1041 75.82 -13.53 -4.54
CA LEU A 1041 75.63 -13.56 -5.99
C LEU A 1041 76.55 -12.60 -6.73
N SER A 1042 76.65 -11.35 -6.29
CA SER A 1042 77.53 -10.36 -6.91
C SER A 1042 78.99 -10.79 -6.83
N TYR A 1043 79.38 -11.37 -5.69
CA TYR A 1043 80.69 -11.98 -5.47
C TYR A 1043 80.97 -13.15 -6.43
N TYR A 1044 80.02 -14.09 -6.59
CA TYR A 1044 80.20 -15.28 -7.45
C TYR A 1044 80.15 -14.95 -8.96
N SER A 1045 79.42 -13.91 -9.36
CA SER A 1045 79.28 -13.48 -10.75
C SER A 1045 80.36 -12.49 -11.23
N HIS A 1046 81.22 -12.00 -10.32
CA HIS A 1046 82.24 -11.02 -10.63
C HIS A 1046 83.24 -11.51 -11.72
N PRO A 1047 83.57 -10.70 -12.74
CA PRO A 1047 84.46 -11.11 -13.84
C PRO A 1047 85.81 -11.68 -13.37
N ASP A 1048 86.44 -11.09 -12.36
CA ASP A 1048 87.72 -11.58 -11.81
C ASP A 1048 87.61 -12.97 -11.18
N ARG A 1049 86.43 -13.36 -10.67
CA ARG A 1049 86.18 -14.71 -10.18
C ARG A 1049 86.07 -15.70 -11.34
N GLN A 1050 85.36 -15.36 -12.41
CA GLN A 1050 85.34 -16.18 -13.63
C GLN A 1050 86.75 -16.34 -14.22
N CYS A 1051 87.54 -15.26 -14.31
CA CYS A 1051 88.94 -15.33 -14.76
C CYS A 1051 89.81 -16.21 -13.84
N THR A 1052 89.64 -16.11 -12.52
CA THR A 1052 90.36 -16.96 -11.55
C THR A 1052 89.96 -18.43 -11.69
N LEU A 1053 88.67 -18.71 -11.90
CA LEU A 1053 88.13 -20.05 -12.09
C LEU A 1053 88.69 -20.70 -13.36
N VAL A 1054 88.63 -20.01 -14.51
CA VAL A 1054 89.23 -20.46 -15.79
C VAL A 1054 90.73 -20.71 -15.63
N GLN A 1055 91.48 -19.82 -14.96
CA GLN A 1055 92.92 -20.02 -14.71
C GLN A 1055 93.21 -21.24 -13.84
N VAL A 1056 92.42 -21.49 -12.79
CA VAL A 1056 92.52 -22.69 -11.95
C VAL A 1056 92.22 -23.95 -12.76
N TYR A 1057 91.23 -23.88 -13.65
CA TYR A 1057 90.79 -24.97 -14.52
C TYR A 1057 91.88 -25.37 -15.54
N ASP A 1058 92.36 -24.40 -16.33
CA ASP A 1058 93.38 -24.60 -17.36
C ASP A 1058 94.74 -25.04 -16.76
N GLN A 1059 95.04 -24.70 -15.51
CA GLN A 1059 96.29 -25.10 -14.84
C GLN A 1059 96.25 -26.52 -14.22
N CYS A 1060 95.07 -27.10 -14.00
CA CYS A 1060 94.92 -28.34 -13.23
C CYS A 1060 94.16 -29.47 -13.95
N LEU A 1061 93.28 -29.15 -14.90
CA LEU A 1061 92.36 -30.11 -15.53
C LEU A 1061 92.52 -30.19 -17.06
N VAL A 1062 93.22 -29.24 -17.67
CA VAL A 1062 93.64 -29.30 -19.09
C VAL A 1062 95.07 -29.83 -19.15
N ASP A 1063 95.23 -31.02 -19.72
CA ASP A 1063 96.53 -31.71 -19.81
C ASP A 1063 97.43 -31.07 -20.89
N ALA A 1064 98.71 -30.84 -20.57
CA ALA A 1064 99.61 -30.05 -21.42
C ALA A 1064 100.16 -30.82 -22.64
N ASP A 1065 99.90 -32.12 -22.75
CA ASP A 1065 100.51 -33.04 -23.73
C ASP A 1065 99.53 -33.61 -24.79
N VAL A 1066 98.33 -33.03 -24.96
CA VAL A 1066 97.37 -33.44 -26.01
C VAL A 1066 96.88 -32.24 -26.84
N GLU A 1067 96.89 -32.36 -28.17
CA GLU A 1067 96.58 -31.30 -29.15
C GLU A 1067 95.14 -30.73 -29.03
N ASN A 1068 94.91 -29.77 -28.14
CA ASN A 1068 93.70 -28.94 -28.09
C ASN A 1068 94.05 -27.47 -27.78
N GLU A 1069 93.29 -26.54 -28.33
CA GLU A 1069 93.52 -25.10 -28.16
C GLU A 1069 93.08 -24.59 -26.77
N PRO A 1070 93.67 -23.51 -26.25
CA PRO A 1070 93.24 -22.87 -24.99
C PRO A 1070 91.77 -22.41 -25.05
N TYR A 1071 91.19 -21.99 -23.91
CA TYR A 1071 89.77 -21.59 -23.81
C TYR A 1071 89.40 -20.42 -24.75
N ASP A 1072 88.97 -20.72 -25.99
CA ASP A 1072 88.52 -19.74 -27.01
C ASP A 1072 87.07 -19.25 -26.79
N GLY A 1073 86.67 -19.09 -25.53
CA GLY A 1073 85.43 -18.40 -25.17
C GLY A 1073 85.62 -16.88 -25.05
N PRO A 1074 84.56 -16.11 -24.75
CA PRO A 1074 84.56 -14.65 -24.90
C PRO A 1074 85.54 -13.86 -24.00
N LEU A 1075 86.19 -14.53 -23.03
CA LEU A 1075 87.02 -13.91 -22.00
C LEU A 1075 88.51 -13.99 -22.36
N GLN A 1076 89.09 -12.86 -22.81
CA GLN A 1076 90.55 -12.73 -22.92
C GLN A 1076 91.21 -12.62 -21.53
N CYS A 1077 91.38 -13.77 -20.87
CA CYS A 1077 92.16 -13.94 -19.64
C CYS A 1077 93.66 -13.75 -19.91
N LEU A 1078 94.10 -12.51 -20.14
CA LEU A 1078 95.50 -12.20 -20.47
C LEU A 1078 96.45 -12.49 -19.29
N ASN A 1079 97.54 -13.20 -19.61
CA ASN A 1079 98.62 -13.54 -18.67
C ASN A 1079 99.50 -12.34 -18.33
N GLU A 1080 98.96 -11.37 -17.60
CA GLU A 1080 99.69 -10.37 -16.81
C GLU A 1080 98.68 -9.64 -15.91
N LEU A 1081 98.99 -9.43 -14.62
CA LEU A 1081 98.18 -8.59 -13.73
C LEU A 1081 98.39 -7.09 -14.04
N VAL A 1082 98.06 -6.72 -15.27
CA VAL A 1082 98.02 -5.34 -15.76
C VAL A 1082 96.57 -4.88 -15.63
N CYS A 1083 96.33 -3.93 -14.72
CA CYS A 1083 95.08 -3.18 -14.64
C CYS A 1083 94.72 -2.66 -16.04
N ARG A 1084 93.68 -3.22 -16.65
CA ARG A 1084 93.17 -2.79 -17.96
C ARG A 1084 91.81 -2.13 -17.75
N ASP A 1085 91.66 -0.95 -18.35
CA ASP A 1085 90.51 -0.08 -18.16
C ASP A 1085 89.18 -0.78 -18.51
N VAL A 1086 88.32 -0.94 -17.51
CA VAL A 1086 86.87 -1.13 -17.73
C VAL A 1086 86.22 0.25 -17.62
N ALA A 1087 86.10 0.93 -18.77
CA ALA A 1087 85.31 2.15 -18.85
C ALA A 1087 83.82 1.80 -18.75
N ALA A 1088 83.27 1.80 -17.54
CA ALA A 1088 81.84 1.66 -17.31
C ALA A 1088 81.08 2.87 -17.88
N ARG A 1089 80.43 2.69 -19.02
CA ARG A 1089 79.48 3.68 -19.55
C ARG A 1089 78.24 3.70 -18.67
N TYR A 1090 78.00 4.82 -18.00
CA TYR A 1090 76.64 5.17 -17.58
C TYR A 1090 75.77 5.34 -18.83
N VAL A 1091 74.79 4.45 -19.03
CA VAL A 1091 73.76 4.59 -20.07
C VAL A 1091 72.45 4.99 -19.40
N GLY A 1092 72.28 6.30 -19.22
CA GLY A 1092 70.99 6.92 -19.01
C GLY A 1092 70.59 7.66 -20.28
N GLY A 1093 69.50 7.23 -20.93
CA GLY A 1093 68.96 7.88 -22.14
C GLY A 1093 69.49 7.29 -23.46
N ALA A 1094 68.57 6.96 -24.36
CA ALA A 1094 68.88 6.36 -25.65
C ALA A 1094 69.44 7.39 -26.65
N CYS A 1095 70.52 7.00 -27.34
CA CYS A 1095 70.93 7.59 -28.63
C CYS A 1095 71.45 6.45 -29.52
N GLN A 1096 70.84 6.24 -30.68
CA GLN A 1096 71.31 5.25 -31.65
C GLN A 1096 72.45 5.81 -32.53
N PRO A 1097 73.41 4.97 -32.98
CA PRO A 1097 74.54 5.42 -33.77
C PRO A 1097 74.12 5.77 -35.21
N GLY A 1098 74.20 7.04 -35.60
CA GLY A 1098 73.95 7.44 -37.00
C GLY A 1098 73.90 8.94 -37.32
N GLU A 1099 73.49 9.80 -36.38
CA GLU A 1099 73.20 11.22 -36.67
C GLU A 1099 73.94 12.20 -35.73
N GLU A 1100 75.20 12.51 -36.04
CA GLU A 1100 76.00 13.52 -35.33
C GLU A 1100 75.67 14.97 -35.78
N ALA A 1101 74.50 15.51 -35.42
CA ALA A 1101 74.26 16.97 -35.41
C ALA A 1101 72.93 17.37 -34.72
N ASN A 1102 72.88 17.39 -33.38
CA ASN A 1102 72.15 18.35 -32.51
C ASN A 1102 71.80 17.74 -31.12
N CYS A 1103 72.75 17.68 -30.20
CA CYS A 1103 72.47 17.54 -28.77
C CYS A 1103 72.74 18.87 -28.07
N ALA A 1104 71.68 19.62 -27.75
CA ALA A 1104 71.77 20.86 -26.98
C ALA A 1104 71.39 20.61 -25.52
N TRP A 1105 72.36 20.69 -24.61
CA TRP A 1105 72.11 20.73 -23.17
C TRP A 1105 71.58 22.12 -22.77
N PRO A 1106 70.43 22.22 -22.06
CA PRO A 1106 69.97 23.49 -21.50
C PRO A 1106 70.88 24.02 -20.38
N ALA A 1107 70.95 25.34 -20.25
CA ALA A 1107 71.91 26.03 -19.39
C ALA A 1107 71.57 26.01 -17.89
N ALA A 1108 72.59 26.07 -17.04
CA ALA A 1108 72.47 26.09 -15.58
C ALA A 1108 72.29 27.50 -14.98
N VAL A 1109 71.33 27.63 -14.05
CA VAL A 1109 71.31 28.53 -12.87
C VAL A 1109 70.29 27.91 -11.89
N GLY A 1110 70.53 27.59 -10.61
CA GLY A 1110 71.68 27.51 -9.68
C GLY A 1110 71.21 26.72 -8.42
N ASN A 1111 71.97 26.38 -7.36
CA ASN A 1111 73.36 26.65 -6.97
C ASN A 1111 74.06 25.33 -6.56
N SER A 1112 74.50 24.54 -7.52
CA SER A 1112 75.60 23.58 -7.28
C SER A 1112 76.31 23.31 -8.60
N MET A 1113 77.63 23.33 -8.58
CA MET A 1113 78.44 23.01 -9.75
C MET A 1113 79.37 21.87 -9.36
N THR A 1114 79.15 20.69 -9.95
CA THR A 1114 79.95 19.49 -9.68
C THR A 1114 81.10 19.43 -10.67
N PHE A 1115 82.33 19.34 -10.17
CA PHE A 1115 83.52 19.12 -10.98
C PHE A 1115 84.25 17.85 -10.51
N ALA A 1116 84.59 16.98 -11.45
CA ALA A 1116 85.45 15.83 -11.19
C ALA A 1116 86.91 16.28 -11.11
N VAL A 1117 87.62 15.78 -10.10
CA VAL A 1117 89.05 16.02 -9.87
C VAL A 1117 89.76 14.69 -10.00
N GLU A 1118 90.61 14.57 -11.02
CA GLU A 1118 91.28 13.31 -11.33
C GLU A 1118 92.75 13.38 -10.87
N MET A 1119 93.17 12.42 -10.03
CA MET A 1119 94.56 12.31 -9.60
C MET A 1119 95.30 11.31 -10.49
N ARG A 1120 96.21 11.79 -11.33
CA ARG A 1120 97.01 10.97 -12.24
C ARG A 1120 98.48 10.97 -11.84
N ASN A 1121 99.13 9.80 -11.91
CA ASN A 1121 100.57 9.64 -11.68
C ASN A 1121 101.36 10.06 -12.95
N ALA A 1122 102.28 10.99 -12.81
CA ALA A 1122 103.03 11.57 -13.94
C ALA A 1122 104.26 10.74 -14.39
N SER A 1123 104.76 9.78 -13.59
CA SER A 1123 106.02 9.07 -13.88
C SER A 1123 105.82 7.67 -14.47
N ARG A 1124 106.15 7.49 -15.75
CA ARG A 1124 106.26 6.17 -16.40
C ARG A 1124 107.61 5.51 -16.06
N GLY A 1125 107.73 4.92 -14.87
CA GLY A 1125 108.90 4.16 -14.43
C GLY A 1125 108.64 3.39 -13.13
N PRO A 1126 109.43 2.33 -12.82
CA PRO A 1126 109.14 1.47 -11.68
C PRO A 1126 109.58 2.09 -10.34
N CYS A 1127 108.61 2.28 -9.44
CA CYS A 1127 108.76 2.37 -7.98
C CYS A 1127 109.82 3.36 -7.43
N GLU A 1128 109.56 4.67 -7.53
CA GLU A 1128 110.04 5.69 -6.57
C GLU A 1128 108.89 6.67 -6.25
N PRO A 1129 108.99 7.55 -5.23
CA PRO A 1129 107.86 8.35 -4.74
C PRO A 1129 107.32 9.30 -5.83
N ALA A 1130 106.03 9.20 -6.13
CA ALA A 1130 105.40 9.97 -7.21
C ALA A 1130 104.92 11.35 -6.73
N ASP A 1131 105.30 12.40 -7.47
CA ASP A 1131 104.59 13.69 -7.41
C ASP A 1131 103.18 13.53 -7.99
N LEU A 1132 102.17 13.90 -7.21
CA LEU A 1132 100.77 13.90 -7.62
C LEU A 1132 100.41 15.22 -8.33
N THR A 1133 100.02 15.13 -9.60
CA THR A 1133 99.41 16.24 -10.33
C THR A 1133 97.89 16.04 -10.40
N LEU A 1134 97.14 17.02 -9.89
CA LEU A 1134 95.69 17.14 -10.11
C LEU A 1134 95.42 17.80 -11.47
N GLU A 1135 94.53 17.21 -12.27
CA GLU A 1135 93.87 17.89 -13.37
C GLU A 1135 92.36 18.00 -13.10
N VAL A 1136 91.76 19.13 -13.50
CA VAL A 1136 90.34 19.44 -13.29
C VAL A 1136 89.63 19.40 -14.63
N GLY A 1137 88.50 18.67 -14.70
CA GLY A 1137 87.68 18.56 -15.91
C GLY A 1137 87.07 19.91 -16.35
N GLN A 1138 86.60 19.96 -17.61
CA GLN A 1138 86.08 21.15 -18.32
C GLN A 1138 85.35 22.17 -17.43
N ILE A 1139 86.03 23.28 -17.13
CA ILE A 1139 85.50 24.42 -16.37
C ILE A 1139 84.85 25.42 -17.37
N PRO A 1140 83.72 26.07 -17.04
CA PRO A 1140 83.20 27.18 -17.84
C PRO A 1140 84.27 28.27 -18.07
N ALA A 1141 84.36 28.78 -19.30
CA ALA A 1141 85.53 29.48 -19.87
C ALA A 1141 85.96 30.83 -19.23
N ASN A 1142 85.45 31.15 -18.05
CA ASN A 1142 85.60 32.44 -17.36
C ASN A 1142 85.75 32.30 -15.83
N TRP A 1143 86.08 31.10 -15.34
CA TRP A 1143 86.44 30.81 -13.93
C TRP A 1143 87.89 30.34 -13.83
N VAL A 1144 88.54 30.53 -12.68
CA VAL A 1144 89.93 30.09 -12.42
C VAL A 1144 90.01 29.38 -11.07
N VAL A 1145 90.61 28.19 -11.06
CA VAL A 1145 90.86 27.37 -9.86
C VAL A 1145 92.37 27.17 -9.73
N ASP A 1146 92.94 27.60 -8.61
CA ASP A 1146 94.35 27.37 -8.27
C ASP A 1146 94.46 26.23 -7.25
N VAL A 1147 95.34 25.27 -7.51
CA VAL A 1147 95.64 24.14 -6.60
C VAL A 1147 97.14 24.18 -6.25
N ALA A 1148 97.46 24.24 -4.96
CA ALA A 1148 98.84 24.16 -4.48
C ALA A 1148 99.18 22.71 -4.10
N PRO A 1149 100.24 22.09 -4.64
CA PRO A 1149 100.62 20.72 -4.29
C PRO A 1149 101.17 20.64 -2.86
N ALA A 1150 100.84 19.56 -2.16
CA ALA A 1150 101.36 19.27 -0.83
C ALA A 1150 102.72 18.54 -0.94
N GLU A 1151 103.81 19.19 -0.50
CA GLU A 1151 105.13 18.56 -0.49
C GLU A 1151 105.26 17.48 0.61
N GLY A 1152 105.55 16.24 0.21
CA GLY A 1152 106.14 15.19 1.05
C GLY A 1152 105.24 14.58 2.14
N VAL A 1153 104.48 13.53 1.80
CA VAL A 1153 103.66 12.76 2.76
C VAL A 1153 104.07 11.27 2.73
N GLU A 1154 104.43 10.71 3.89
CA GLU A 1154 104.75 9.27 4.05
C GLU A 1154 103.50 8.41 4.34
N PRO A 1155 103.53 7.09 4.05
CA PRO A 1155 102.37 6.20 4.23
C PRO A 1155 101.84 6.15 5.67
N GLY A 1156 100.54 6.43 5.84
CA GLY A 1156 99.86 6.42 7.14
C GLY A 1156 99.72 7.79 7.81
N ALA A 1157 100.26 8.87 7.22
CA ALA A 1157 100.05 10.24 7.69
C ALA A 1157 98.81 10.90 7.06
N THR A 1158 98.23 11.87 7.77
CA THR A 1158 97.12 12.70 7.28
C THR A 1158 97.65 13.83 6.39
N GLY A 1159 97.19 13.91 5.14
CA GLY A 1159 97.51 15.01 4.22
C GLY A 1159 96.47 16.12 4.24
N GLU A 1160 96.88 17.36 3.97
CA GLU A 1160 96.00 18.49 3.65
C GLU A 1160 96.38 19.07 2.28
N VAL A 1161 95.37 19.29 1.43
CA VAL A 1161 95.50 20.03 0.16
C VAL A 1161 94.60 21.27 0.25
N GLU A 1162 95.15 22.41 -0.14
CA GLU A 1162 94.47 23.72 -0.13
C GLU A 1162 94.04 24.07 -1.56
N VAL A 1163 92.74 24.28 -1.76
CA VAL A 1163 92.11 24.56 -3.06
C VAL A 1163 91.44 25.93 -3.00
N THR A 1164 91.87 26.84 -3.89
CA THR A 1164 91.34 28.22 -3.96
C THR A 1164 90.56 28.40 -5.27
N VAL A 1165 89.28 28.74 -5.14
CA VAL A 1165 88.37 29.01 -6.27
C VAL A 1165 88.15 30.52 -6.39
N ARG A 1166 88.24 31.10 -7.59
CA ARG A 1166 88.00 32.54 -7.80
C ARG A 1166 86.82 32.79 -8.74
N TRP A 1167 85.98 33.76 -8.40
CA TRP A 1167 84.84 34.19 -9.23
C TRP A 1167 85.33 34.97 -10.47
N PRO A 1168 84.51 35.07 -11.53
CA PRO A 1168 84.87 35.78 -12.77
C PRO A 1168 85.23 37.28 -12.61
N ASP A 1169 84.87 37.90 -11.48
CA ASP A 1169 85.20 39.30 -11.16
C ASP A 1169 86.52 39.46 -10.38
N GLY A 1170 87.20 38.34 -10.08
CA GLY A 1170 88.46 38.29 -9.34
C GLY A 1170 88.32 38.20 -7.81
N THR A 1171 87.10 38.11 -7.27
CA THR A 1171 86.87 37.90 -5.83
C THR A 1171 87.01 36.43 -5.43
N VAL A 1172 87.49 36.19 -4.20
CA VAL A 1172 87.65 34.85 -3.61
C VAL A 1172 86.51 34.65 -2.59
N PRO A 1173 85.70 33.59 -2.68
CA PRO A 1173 84.54 33.39 -1.81
C PRO A 1173 84.89 32.66 -0.52
N ALA A 1174 85.82 31.70 -0.60
CA ALA A 1174 86.32 30.87 0.49
C ALA A 1174 87.56 30.10 -0.01
N ASP A 1175 88.50 29.86 0.90
CA ASP A 1175 89.58 28.88 0.73
C ASP A 1175 89.14 27.56 1.37
N TYR A 1176 89.24 26.45 0.63
CA TYR A 1176 88.81 25.13 1.11
C TYR A 1176 90.04 24.25 1.39
N ARG A 1177 90.13 23.71 2.61
CA ARG A 1177 91.16 22.73 3.00
C ARG A 1177 90.56 21.35 3.10
N LEU A 1178 91.02 20.46 2.25
CA LEU A 1178 90.62 19.06 2.25
C LEU A 1178 91.64 18.24 3.02
N ARG A 1179 91.21 17.68 4.16
CA ARG A 1179 92.01 16.78 5.01
C ARG A 1179 91.52 15.34 4.84
N PHE A 1180 92.37 14.45 4.35
CA PHE A 1180 92.04 13.04 4.14
C PHE A 1180 92.87 12.12 5.05
N THR A 1181 92.24 11.06 5.56
CA THR A 1181 92.86 10.08 6.45
C THR A 1181 92.56 8.68 5.93
N THR A 1182 93.57 7.91 5.56
CA THR A 1182 93.39 6.50 5.15
C THR A 1182 93.21 5.61 6.38
N ARG A 1183 92.31 4.62 6.31
CA ARG A 1183 92.14 3.59 7.35
C ARG A 1183 92.48 2.21 6.81
N GLN A 1184 93.51 1.62 7.42
CA GLN A 1184 94.00 0.24 7.29
C GLN A 1184 94.74 -0.16 6.00
N SER A 1185 95.49 -1.26 6.15
CA SER A 1185 96.64 -1.64 5.34
C SER A 1185 96.32 -2.82 4.42
N GLY A 1186 95.99 -2.49 3.17
CA GLY A 1186 96.00 -3.35 2.00
C GLY A 1186 96.27 -2.43 0.80
N ASP A 1187 97.04 -2.88 -0.19
CA ASP A 1187 97.54 -1.99 -1.24
C ASP A 1187 96.41 -1.26 -1.98
N LEU A 1188 96.59 0.06 -2.16
CA LEU A 1188 95.77 0.86 -3.08
C LEU A 1188 96.05 0.40 -4.52
N THR A 1189 95.24 -0.53 -5.02
CA THR A 1189 95.24 -0.92 -6.43
C THR A 1189 94.65 0.20 -7.30
N LEU A 1190 95.21 0.37 -8.49
CA LEU A 1190 94.77 1.35 -9.49
C LEU A 1190 93.36 1.00 -9.97
N GLY A 1191 92.40 1.89 -9.72
CA GLY A 1191 91.01 1.72 -10.16
C GLY A 1191 89.95 2.47 -9.32
N ASN A 1192 90.27 2.86 -8.08
CA ASN A 1192 89.30 3.54 -7.21
C ASN A 1192 89.06 5.00 -7.64
N GLU A 1193 87.96 5.25 -8.33
CA GLU A 1193 87.40 6.60 -8.49
C GLU A 1193 86.90 7.15 -7.14
N PHE A 1194 87.55 8.19 -6.63
CA PHE A 1194 87.02 8.97 -5.52
C PHE A 1194 86.20 10.15 -6.06
N SER A 1195 84.94 9.90 -6.37
CA SER A 1195 83.97 10.95 -6.70
C SER A 1195 83.63 11.79 -5.46
N MET A 1196 84.39 12.87 -5.21
CA MET A 1196 84.13 13.79 -4.10
C MET A 1196 83.24 14.96 -4.54
N VAL A 1197 81.96 14.92 -4.15
CA VAL A 1197 80.99 16.00 -4.43
C VAL A 1197 81.19 17.14 -3.43
N VAL A 1198 81.99 18.14 -3.79
CA VAL A 1198 82.14 19.37 -3.01
C VAL A 1198 80.99 20.33 -3.34
N ARG A 1199 79.94 20.36 -2.51
CA ARG A 1199 78.89 21.38 -2.61
C ARG A 1199 79.40 22.71 -2.07
N VAL A 1200 79.66 23.66 -2.97
CA VAL A 1200 79.81 25.09 -2.65
C VAL A 1200 78.41 25.73 -2.70
N PRO A 1201 77.99 26.53 -1.70
CA PRO A 1201 76.65 27.16 -1.65
C PRO A 1201 76.38 28.23 -2.72
#